data_AF-A0A3D8T323-F1
#
_entry.id   AF-A0A3D8T323-F1
#
_cell.length_a   1.000
_cell.length_b   1.000
_cell.length_c   1.000
_cell.angle_alpha   90.00
_cell.angle_beta   90.00
_cell.angle_gamma   90.00
#
_symmetry.space_group_name_H-M   'P 1'
#
loop_
_entity.id
_entity.type
_entity.pdbx_description
1 polymer ?
#
loop_
_entity_poly.entity_id
_entity_poly.type
_entity_poly.pdbx_seq_one_letter_code
_entity_poly.pdbx_strand_id
1 'polypeptide(L)'
;MDSLPLEILLEVGKSVPPRQRPRLLRVCRAWTTLFTPLVYSSLDLTGSQIAPLVQSIKDKPSLAPRIKHLTMSALGSSAELKGRAIEKSTWQVPFIKTLMADRREPELARMWRNGLAELNGDFWAAVLLFFLHGLETLRIEPVRGSWTRNVIMLAFMHRPPFASADRPGPRNLKKLEFLQGPTNELLVLEQDLFGFLRLPNLKSVHVRGAITPRSVEPITPPKPNGVESITLEAKWTGAPFAMPHHIKVCTKLKSFSFTNTLANEEDGPRDCMLREHFFKPLAESQKENLELLDLNYRGIAYDDIFDPAEDRGEMHDSEPYDRFMGSFRDFKNLKDLAVRAPNLCDIRFTTMDDAKLLTPLVDVLPRSIENLSISFTVSIQLDPVFTGLSQLLAARDQFPSLKSVTVAYQSVDGRIMMYARHSERTIQLESEVYGFGYADHDGDDPDDHFNNPHFLYTLAGQEWAAEMAAAEAEARRRAGGGSRANAPGAGVSPASFASADDPGDWDDHDECTGLWTNPTVVFLFATNQFSQHHATFTSAYPRPSSQIVMHLPREIIRLIGEALEPNERPKLLLVCRRWRSTLSKLVYSAVELQGCQIPFFVHSIEDRPKAFSRVKELTLPNRASVPTAMKWRTPEDPTWIDRQMARFADSMDQSTIEEWREDLLRKGNNEWAALLISLLRKLVVLHIEPLRPEIVRRVLYLAGTRQPPFDKKKALHKLEKIAFLLLEHVDLCPDQDLFMFFSLPSIRSIHVRGRIDPALEIEAKPPPRTKIEEIRLDLQWSEPFGLPAYIRSCENLKRFSFTNQYNQEERAPDDCDFRTEFYEPLLSQKHNLEVLDLNYRGTAYDDLYDLQDGQEERFLAHHVDPDYDRWMGSFAGFECLKELSIRAPNLLDIRVDRTAATDSALRTALSECLPRSLECLSISITASAQLRAVSQGLIGVSDARYENVSQFPNLRKVTVAFQTDDGRVKCDPRHARVMEGLKSHFRSVDLEFEIIALKIPGRYLSYHKMGSIYDVPEEEDERSPEMWDSDWEPDINDVMTEEFLDSVNYDFDAYVDMCWAEIERVHGP
;
A
#
# COMPACT_ATOMS: atom_id res chain seq x y z
N MET A 1 6.95 -28.45 32.20
CA MET A 1 7.95 -27.62 31.48
C MET A 1 9.35 -27.76 32.06
N ASP A 2 9.51 -28.00 33.37
CA ASP A 2 10.81 -28.28 34.00
C ASP A 2 11.49 -29.59 33.53
N SER A 3 10.79 -30.40 32.73
CA SER A 3 11.28 -31.64 32.13
C SER A 3 11.83 -31.46 30.70
N LEU A 4 11.71 -30.27 30.09
CA LEU A 4 12.21 -30.03 28.75
C LEU A 4 13.72 -29.76 28.77
N PRO A 5 14.52 -30.37 27.86
CA PRO A 5 15.92 -30.04 27.68
C PRO A 5 16.16 -28.55 27.47
N LEU A 6 17.27 -28.04 28.01
CA LEU A 6 17.65 -26.64 27.99
C LEU A 6 17.73 -26.09 26.55
N GLU A 7 18.21 -26.93 25.63
CA GLU A 7 18.38 -26.64 24.22
C GLU A 7 17.04 -26.36 23.54
N ILE A 8 16.00 -27.14 23.88
CA ILE A 8 14.65 -26.96 23.32
C ILE A 8 14.06 -25.64 23.83
N LEU A 9 14.21 -25.35 25.13
CA LEU A 9 13.74 -24.09 25.69
C LEU A 9 14.43 -22.88 25.03
N LEU A 10 15.75 -22.96 24.80
CA LEU A 10 16.50 -21.92 24.10
C LEU A 10 16.05 -21.76 22.64
N GLU A 11 15.77 -22.85 21.93
CA GLU A 11 15.31 -22.80 20.54
C GLU A 11 13.90 -22.22 20.43
N VAL A 12 12.99 -22.58 21.35
CA VAL A 12 11.68 -21.94 21.50
C VAL A 12 11.85 -20.44 21.75
N GLY A 13 12.75 -20.06 22.67
CA GLY A 13 13.05 -18.64 22.91
C GLY A 13 13.56 -17.89 21.68
N LYS A 14 14.34 -18.54 20.81
CA LYS A 14 14.84 -17.93 19.56
C LYS A 14 13.70 -17.71 18.56
N SER A 15 12.74 -18.64 18.50
CA SER A 15 11.56 -18.54 17.64
C SER A 15 10.59 -17.41 18.04
N VAL A 16 10.61 -16.99 19.31
CA VAL A 16 9.80 -15.85 19.78
C VAL A 16 10.33 -14.55 19.16
N PRO A 17 9.48 -13.71 18.53
CA PRO A 17 9.90 -12.43 17.95
C PRO A 17 10.59 -11.53 19.00
N PRO A 18 11.65 -10.78 18.63
CA PRO A 18 12.42 -9.95 19.57
C PRO A 18 11.56 -9.07 20.48
N ARG A 19 10.50 -8.43 19.94
CA ARG A 19 9.54 -7.60 20.70
C ARG A 19 8.85 -8.33 21.86
N GLN A 20 8.67 -9.64 21.76
CA GLN A 20 7.95 -10.44 22.76
C GLN A 20 8.87 -11.15 23.76
N ARG A 21 10.16 -11.28 23.46
CA ARG A 21 11.14 -11.99 24.30
C ARG A 21 11.22 -11.47 25.75
N PRO A 22 11.09 -10.16 26.05
CA PRO A 22 11.08 -9.69 27.45
C PRO A 22 9.98 -10.31 28.32
N ARG A 23 8.90 -10.82 27.73
CA ARG A 23 7.84 -11.53 28.46
C ARG A 23 8.32 -12.87 29.03
N LEU A 24 9.30 -13.52 28.38
CA LEU A 24 9.91 -14.77 28.86
C LEU A 24 10.63 -14.57 30.21
N LEU A 25 11.16 -13.37 30.47
CA LEU A 25 11.83 -13.05 31.73
C LEU A 25 10.86 -12.96 32.91
N ARG A 26 9.55 -12.81 32.64
CA ARG A 26 8.51 -12.64 33.67
C ARG A 26 7.87 -13.97 34.10
N VAL A 27 8.14 -15.08 33.41
CA VAL A 27 7.47 -16.37 33.66
C VAL A 27 7.88 -16.96 35.01
N CYS A 28 9.17 -17.16 35.25
CA CYS A 28 9.71 -17.61 36.53
C CYS A 28 11.20 -17.26 36.65
N ARG A 29 11.78 -17.36 37.86
CA ARG A 29 13.21 -17.04 38.11
C ARG A 29 14.16 -17.90 37.27
N ALA A 30 13.84 -19.18 37.05
CA ALA A 30 14.66 -20.06 36.22
C ALA A 30 14.69 -19.60 34.75
N TRP A 31 13.53 -19.21 34.21
CA TRP A 31 13.41 -18.65 32.87
C TRP A 31 14.07 -17.28 32.75
N THR A 32 14.01 -16.44 33.80
CA THR A 32 14.77 -15.20 33.83
C THR A 32 16.26 -15.50 33.64
N THR A 33 16.83 -16.41 34.43
CA THR A 33 18.26 -16.77 34.31
C THR A 33 18.59 -17.36 32.93
N LEU A 34 17.74 -18.26 32.43
CA LEU A 34 17.92 -18.94 31.15
C LEU A 34 17.84 -18.01 29.93
N PHE A 35 16.80 -17.18 29.88
CA PHE A 35 16.52 -16.34 28.72
C PHE A 35 17.15 -14.96 28.79
N THR A 36 17.71 -14.52 29.92
CA THR A 36 18.41 -13.21 30.00
C THR A 36 19.45 -13.05 28.87
N PRO A 37 20.38 -13.99 28.61
CA PRO A 37 21.33 -13.85 27.51
C PRO A 37 20.64 -13.68 26.15
N LEU A 38 19.57 -14.44 25.89
CA LEU A 38 18.85 -14.43 24.62
C LEU A 38 18.03 -13.15 24.43
N VAL A 39 17.30 -12.72 25.45
CA VAL A 39 16.45 -11.53 25.45
C VAL A 39 17.30 -10.28 25.26
N TYR A 40 18.39 -10.17 26.03
CA TYR A 40 19.25 -9.00 25.92
C TYR A 40 20.17 -9.05 24.70
N SER A 41 20.38 -10.19 24.03
CA SER A 41 21.20 -10.24 22.80
C SER A 41 20.64 -9.42 21.64
N SER A 42 19.31 -9.34 21.53
CA SER A 42 18.61 -8.62 20.47
C SER A 42 17.35 -7.97 21.04
N LEU A 43 17.37 -6.64 21.11
CA LEU A 43 16.29 -5.82 21.63
C LEU A 43 15.62 -5.04 20.51
N ASP A 44 14.30 -4.91 20.60
CA ASP A 44 13.48 -4.05 19.75
C ASP A 44 12.64 -3.16 20.68
N LEU A 45 12.98 -1.87 20.69
CA LEU A 45 12.48 -0.89 21.65
C LEU A 45 11.63 0.17 20.96
N THR A 46 10.51 0.52 21.59
CA THR A 46 9.79 1.77 21.31
C THR A 46 10.30 2.90 22.21
N GLY A 47 10.07 4.17 21.84
CA GLY A 47 10.52 5.33 22.61
C GLY A 47 10.20 5.28 24.11
N SER A 48 9.04 4.74 24.50
CA SER A 48 8.62 4.58 25.90
C SER A 48 9.36 3.50 26.69
N GLN A 49 10.02 2.56 26.02
CA GLN A 49 10.76 1.46 26.64
C GLN A 49 12.23 1.81 26.92
N ILE A 50 12.74 2.90 26.34
CA ILE A 50 14.16 3.25 26.40
C ILE A 50 14.56 3.73 27.79
N ALA A 51 13.82 4.66 28.40
CA ALA A 51 14.15 5.18 29.73
C ALA A 51 14.17 4.08 30.81
N PRO A 52 13.17 3.16 30.89
CA PRO A 52 13.23 2.02 31.82
C PRO A 52 14.42 1.09 31.58
N LEU A 53 14.80 0.86 30.32
CA LEU A 53 15.97 0.05 30.00
C LEU A 53 17.27 0.72 30.43
N VAL A 54 17.41 2.03 30.20
CA VAL A 54 18.57 2.81 30.66
C VAL A 54 18.71 2.71 32.17
N GLN A 55 17.62 2.85 32.90
CA GLN A 55 17.62 2.68 34.36
C GLN A 55 18.02 1.25 34.76
N SER A 56 17.48 0.23 34.07
CA SER A 56 17.85 -1.17 34.30
C SER A 56 19.33 -1.46 34.04
N ILE A 57 19.92 -0.87 33.00
CA ILE A 57 21.35 -1.01 32.67
C ILE A 57 22.21 -0.27 33.70
N LYS A 58 21.78 0.90 34.16
CA LYS A 58 22.46 1.64 35.23
C LYS A 58 22.50 0.83 36.53
N ASP A 59 21.38 0.20 36.89
CA ASP A 59 21.29 -0.63 38.10
C ASP A 59 22.02 -1.97 37.94
N LYS A 60 22.08 -2.50 36.72
CA LYS A 60 22.78 -3.75 36.38
C LYS A 60 23.68 -3.56 35.15
N PRO A 61 24.88 -2.98 35.32
CA PRO A 61 25.80 -2.68 34.20
C PRO A 61 26.21 -3.91 33.38
N SER A 62 26.13 -5.11 33.96
CA SER A 62 26.41 -6.38 33.27
C SER A 62 25.44 -6.73 32.13
N LEU A 63 24.30 -6.02 32.03
CA LEU A 63 23.36 -6.15 30.92
C LEU A 63 23.85 -5.45 29.65
N ALA A 64 24.58 -4.33 29.78
CA ALA A 64 25.06 -3.54 28.65
C ALA A 64 25.89 -4.35 27.62
N PRO A 65 26.94 -5.12 28.01
CA PRO A 65 27.73 -5.89 27.05
C PRO A 65 26.96 -7.05 26.40
N ARG A 66 25.79 -7.41 26.93
CA ARG A 66 24.95 -8.48 26.35
C ARG A 66 24.13 -7.98 25.16
N ILE A 67 23.90 -6.68 25.05
CA ILE A 67 23.10 -6.09 23.97
C ILE A 67 23.96 -5.96 22.71
N LYS A 68 23.78 -6.91 21.80
CA LYS A 68 24.50 -6.99 20.52
C LYS A 68 23.71 -6.39 19.38
N HIS A 69 22.39 -6.53 19.37
CA HIS A 69 21.52 -6.00 18.32
C HIS A 69 20.43 -5.14 18.96
N LEU A 70 20.29 -3.90 18.49
CA LEU A 70 19.28 -2.97 18.97
C LEU A 70 18.47 -2.42 17.80
N THR A 71 17.16 -2.57 17.85
CA THR A 71 16.20 -1.87 16.99
C THR A 71 15.48 -0.82 17.83
N MET A 72 15.38 0.41 17.34
CA MET A 72 14.63 1.49 17.99
C MET A 72 13.57 2.00 17.03
N SER A 73 12.33 2.13 17.49
CA SER A 73 11.20 2.63 16.70
C SER A 73 10.43 3.70 17.47
N ALA A 74 9.69 4.56 16.75
CA ALA A 74 8.86 5.62 17.32
C ALA A 74 9.62 6.62 18.23
N LEU A 75 10.87 6.93 17.88
CA LEU A 75 11.63 8.02 18.50
C LEU A 75 10.94 9.36 18.13
N GLY A 76 10.51 10.11 19.13
CA GLY A 76 9.86 11.42 18.97
C GLY A 76 8.35 11.45 19.27
N SER A 77 7.68 10.33 19.56
CA SER A 77 6.28 10.35 20.02
C SER A 77 6.18 10.79 21.49
N SER A 78 6.28 12.10 21.75
CA SER A 78 6.09 12.66 23.10
C SER A 78 4.67 12.39 23.64
N ALA A 79 3.68 12.26 22.76
CA ALA A 79 2.28 12.09 23.12
C ALA A 79 1.98 10.83 23.96
N GLU A 80 2.72 9.74 23.75
CA GLU A 80 2.45 8.46 24.45
C GLU A 80 2.91 8.42 25.91
N LEU A 81 3.78 9.36 26.34
CA LEU A 81 4.40 9.33 27.68
C LEU A 81 3.83 10.36 28.66
N LYS A 82 2.98 11.30 28.21
CA LYS A 82 2.44 12.41 29.03
C LYS A 82 1.55 11.99 30.22
N GLY A 83 1.33 10.71 30.46
CA GLY A 83 0.47 10.24 31.56
C GLY A 83 0.98 9.01 32.30
N ARG A 84 2.28 8.71 32.24
CA ARG A 84 2.94 7.93 33.29
C ARG A 84 3.87 8.88 34.04
N ALA A 85 3.46 9.28 35.24
CA ALA A 85 4.33 9.97 36.18
C ALA A 85 5.45 8.98 36.58
N ILE A 86 6.54 8.99 35.82
CA ILE A 86 7.82 8.57 36.38
C ILE A 86 8.12 9.65 37.41
N GLU A 87 8.02 9.28 38.70
CA GLU A 87 8.18 10.21 39.81
C GLU A 87 9.37 11.13 39.57
N LYS A 88 9.17 12.44 39.79
CA LYS A 88 10.23 13.45 39.60
C LYS A 88 11.54 13.13 40.36
N SER A 89 11.50 12.18 41.31
CA SER A 89 12.64 11.63 42.06
C SER A 89 13.68 10.90 41.18
N THR A 90 13.31 10.34 40.03
CA THR A 90 14.27 9.59 39.17
C THR A 90 15.21 10.48 38.36
N TRP A 91 14.94 11.79 38.26
CA TRP A 91 15.79 12.78 37.55
C TRP A 91 17.01 13.24 38.35
N GLN A 92 17.04 12.96 39.65
CA GLN A 92 18.19 13.31 40.50
C GLN A 92 19.39 12.39 40.27
N VAL A 93 19.57 11.85 39.06
CA VAL A 93 20.74 11.05 38.76
C VAL A 93 21.96 11.99 38.75
N PRO A 94 22.93 11.84 39.67
CA PRO A 94 24.15 12.64 39.67
C PRO A 94 24.86 12.56 38.31
N PHE A 95 24.79 11.41 37.64
CA PHE A 95 25.30 11.21 36.28
C PHE A 95 24.72 12.19 35.24
N ILE A 96 23.43 12.51 35.23
CA ILE A 96 22.89 13.51 34.28
C ILE A 96 23.41 14.90 34.66
N LYS A 97 23.49 15.24 35.95
CA LYS A 97 24.10 16.51 36.38
C LYS A 97 25.58 16.59 35.97
N THR A 98 26.35 15.51 36.10
CA THR A 98 27.75 15.42 35.66
C THR A 98 27.88 15.50 34.13
N LEU A 99 26.99 14.82 33.38
CA LEU A 99 26.89 14.88 31.92
C LEU A 99 26.60 16.31 31.42
N MET A 100 26.02 17.16 32.27
CA MET A 100 25.50 18.48 31.93
C MET A 100 26.32 19.62 32.51
N ALA A 101 27.09 19.37 33.58
CA ALA A 101 27.98 20.34 34.22
C ALA A 101 29.20 20.72 33.36
N ASP A 102 29.56 19.86 32.39
CA ASP A 102 30.74 20.03 31.54
C ASP A 102 30.46 20.81 30.22
N ARG A 103 29.33 21.54 30.14
CA ARG A 103 28.88 22.17 28.90
C ARG A 103 29.17 23.68 28.87
N ARG A 104 29.87 24.11 27.81
CA ARG A 104 30.11 25.53 27.48
C ARG A 104 28.89 26.22 26.83
N GLU A 105 27.89 25.46 26.39
CA GLU A 105 26.66 25.96 25.75
C GLU A 105 25.44 25.78 26.67
N PRO A 106 24.99 26.85 27.37
CA PRO A 106 23.88 26.77 28.32
C PRO A 106 22.55 26.40 27.66
N GLU A 107 22.34 26.74 26.39
CA GLU A 107 21.11 26.41 25.65
C GLU A 107 20.96 24.91 25.41
N LEU A 108 22.02 24.26 24.92
CA LEU A 108 22.02 22.82 24.68
C LEU A 108 21.84 22.05 26.01
N ALA A 109 22.43 22.54 27.11
CA ALA A 109 22.19 21.99 28.44
C ALA A 109 20.74 22.18 28.90
N ARG A 110 20.12 23.34 28.65
CA ARG A 110 18.70 23.54 28.95
C ARG A 110 17.82 22.57 28.16
N MET A 111 18.10 22.40 26.87
CA MET A 111 17.33 21.50 26.00
C MET A 111 17.42 20.04 26.42
N TRP A 112 18.64 19.55 26.71
CA TRP A 112 18.82 18.18 27.21
C TRP A 112 18.10 17.94 28.54
N ARG A 113 18.07 18.96 29.42
CA ARG A 113 17.36 18.85 30.70
C ARG A 113 15.86 18.72 30.47
N ASN A 114 15.29 19.55 29.60
CA ASN A 114 13.87 19.54 29.28
C ASN A 114 13.48 18.24 28.56
N GLY A 115 14.21 17.89 27.50
CA GLY A 115 13.94 16.69 26.71
C GLY A 115 14.08 15.39 27.50
N LEU A 116 15.10 15.30 28.38
CA LEU A 116 15.17 14.20 29.32
C LEU A 116 13.94 14.24 30.23
N ALA A 117 13.68 15.34 30.95
CA ALA A 117 12.57 15.47 31.91
C ALA A 117 11.19 15.14 31.32
N GLU A 118 10.97 15.43 30.04
CA GLU A 118 9.74 15.12 29.29
C GLU A 118 9.65 13.66 28.82
N LEU A 119 10.61 12.81 29.22
CA LEU A 119 10.75 11.43 28.77
C LEU A 119 10.81 11.29 27.25
N ASN A 120 11.36 12.29 26.56
CA ASN A 120 11.48 12.24 25.12
C ASN A 120 12.42 11.09 24.73
N GLY A 121 11.88 10.13 23.96
CA GLY A 121 12.60 8.91 23.56
C GLY A 121 13.93 9.19 22.86
N ASP A 122 14.05 10.34 22.20
CA ASP A 122 15.24 10.80 21.48
C ASP A 122 16.44 10.98 22.41
N PHE A 123 16.23 11.73 23.50
CA PHE A 123 17.27 12.02 24.48
C PHE A 123 17.65 10.75 25.24
N TRP A 124 16.66 9.93 25.59
CA TRP A 124 16.90 8.64 26.23
C TRP A 124 17.61 7.64 25.33
N ALA A 125 17.35 7.64 24.03
CA ALA A 125 18.03 6.78 23.06
C ALA A 125 19.53 7.09 23.03
N ALA A 126 19.91 8.37 23.02
CA ALA A 126 21.32 8.72 23.07
C ALA A 126 21.99 8.39 24.41
N VAL A 127 21.26 8.55 25.53
CA VAL A 127 21.76 8.07 26.83
C VAL A 127 21.94 6.55 26.82
N LEU A 128 21.00 5.80 26.23
CA LEU A 128 21.13 4.34 26.09
C LEU A 128 22.37 3.96 25.28
N LEU A 129 22.55 4.55 24.09
CA LEU A 129 23.68 4.27 23.21
C LEU A 129 25.04 4.51 23.90
N PHE A 130 25.11 5.45 24.85
CA PHE A 130 26.31 5.66 25.66
C PHE A 130 26.71 4.45 26.51
N PHE A 131 25.75 3.63 26.95
CA PHE A 131 26.04 2.44 27.76
C PHE A 131 26.39 1.20 26.91
N LEU A 132 25.95 1.14 25.65
CA LEU A 132 25.98 -0.07 24.84
C LEU A 132 27.31 -0.27 24.08
N HIS A 133 28.41 -0.39 24.82
CA HIS A 133 29.74 -0.66 24.24
C HIS A 133 29.85 -2.03 23.52
N GLY A 134 28.98 -2.99 23.84
CA GLY A 134 28.90 -4.31 23.20
C GLY A 134 28.05 -4.36 21.92
N LEU A 135 27.45 -3.24 21.52
CA LEU A 135 26.51 -3.19 20.40
C LEU A 135 27.22 -3.48 19.08
N GLU A 136 26.73 -4.49 18.34
CA GLU A 136 27.23 -4.91 17.03
C GLU A 136 26.32 -4.44 15.89
N THR A 137 25.01 -4.32 16.12
CA THR A 137 24.03 -3.84 15.12
C THR A 137 23.06 -2.85 15.72
N LEU A 138 22.87 -1.72 15.04
CA LEU A 138 21.91 -0.68 15.40
C LEU A 138 20.97 -0.45 14.23
N ARG A 139 19.67 -0.64 14.46
CA ARG A 139 18.58 -0.36 13.51
C ARG A 139 17.68 0.72 14.08
N ILE A 140 17.40 1.76 13.30
CA ILE A 140 16.60 2.90 13.69
C ILE A 140 15.46 3.03 12.69
N GLU A 141 14.24 2.72 13.13
CA GLU A 141 12.99 2.89 12.38
C GLU A 141 12.42 4.30 12.69
N PRO A 142 11.51 4.83 11.85
CA PRO A 142 11.36 6.27 11.59
C PRO A 142 11.43 7.16 12.83
N VAL A 143 12.34 8.11 12.74
CA VAL A 143 12.57 9.16 13.72
C VAL A 143 11.77 10.37 13.30
N ARG A 144 10.75 10.78 14.08
CA ARG A 144 9.98 12.01 13.79
C ARG A 144 10.62 13.28 14.39
N GLY A 145 11.85 13.21 14.89
CA GLY A 145 12.52 14.32 15.56
C GLY A 145 13.85 14.72 14.92
N SER A 146 13.99 16.00 14.59
CA SER A 146 15.29 16.63 14.25
C SER A 146 16.31 16.54 15.40
N TRP A 147 15.86 16.22 16.62
CA TRP A 147 16.67 16.16 17.84
C TRP A 147 17.38 14.83 18.05
N THR A 148 16.69 13.68 17.90
CA THR A 148 17.31 12.33 17.91
C THR A 148 18.61 12.33 17.14
N ARG A 149 18.53 12.92 15.96
CA ARG A 149 19.56 13.06 14.97
C ARG A 149 20.80 13.81 15.50
N ASN A 150 20.63 15.02 16.03
CA ASN A 150 21.73 15.81 16.62
C ASN A 150 22.33 15.13 17.86
N VAL A 151 21.48 14.52 18.68
CA VAL A 151 21.85 13.94 19.97
C VAL A 151 22.58 12.59 19.78
N ILE A 152 22.13 11.78 18.83
CA ILE A 152 22.85 10.59 18.38
C ILE A 152 24.17 10.99 17.71
N MET A 153 24.17 11.99 16.84
CA MET A 153 25.41 12.48 16.19
C MET A 153 26.44 12.93 17.24
N LEU A 154 26.05 13.68 18.27
CA LEU A 154 26.95 14.07 19.36
C LEU A 154 27.53 12.84 20.09
N ALA A 155 26.72 11.79 20.28
CA ALA A 155 27.16 10.52 20.87
C ALA A 155 28.26 9.85 20.06
N PHE A 156 28.09 9.83 18.75
CA PHE A 156 29.03 9.20 17.83
C PHE A 156 30.28 10.04 17.57
N MET A 157 30.17 11.37 17.61
CA MET A 157 31.28 12.29 17.38
C MET A 157 32.25 12.39 18.57
N HIS A 158 32.00 11.66 19.67
CA HIS A 158 32.73 11.81 20.94
C HIS A 158 32.85 13.28 21.36
N ARG A 159 31.83 14.10 21.06
CA ARG A 159 31.78 15.47 21.56
C ARG A 159 31.23 15.45 22.98
N PRO A 160 31.62 16.39 23.86
CA PRO A 160 31.02 16.49 25.18
C PRO A 160 29.48 16.45 25.06
N PRO A 161 28.81 15.55 25.77
CA PRO A 161 29.29 14.81 26.94
C PRO A 161 29.87 13.40 26.69
N PHE A 162 29.98 12.96 25.45
CA PHE A 162 30.40 11.63 25.02
C PHE A 162 31.91 11.48 24.75
N ALA A 163 32.66 12.54 25.07
CA ALA A 163 34.12 12.63 24.92
C ALA A 163 34.91 11.93 26.04
N SER A 164 34.26 11.55 27.16
CA SER A 164 34.94 10.95 28.31
C SER A 164 35.64 9.65 27.94
N ALA A 165 36.93 9.56 28.25
CA ALA A 165 37.78 8.41 27.92
C ALA A 165 37.31 7.09 28.57
N ASP A 166 36.58 7.18 29.70
CA ASP A 166 36.24 6.03 30.54
C ASP A 166 35.04 5.23 30.03
N ARG A 167 34.25 5.79 29.10
CA ARG A 167 33.05 5.14 28.56
C ARG A 167 32.95 5.37 27.06
N PRO A 168 33.68 4.56 26.27
CA PRO A 168 33.53 4.62 24.84
C PRO A 168 32.10 4.18 24.49
N GLY A 169 31.39 4.93 23.66
CA GLY A 169 30.10 4.54 23.10
C GLY A 169 30.18 3.19 22.33
N PRO A 170 29.27 2.92 21.39
CA PRO A 170 29.21 1.61 20.71
C PRO A 170 30.37 1.42 19.71
N ARG A 171 31.61 1.27 20.22
CA ARG A 171 32.83 1.06 19.43
C ARG A 171 32.81 -0.25 18.68
N ASN A 172 32.03 -1.24 19.13
CA ASN A 172 31.88 -2.54 18.48
C ASN A 172 30.80 -2.55 17.39
N LEU A 173 30.18 -1.40 17.08
CA LEU A 173 29.12 -1.33 16.08
C LEU A 173 29.69 -1.72 14.72
N LYS A 174 29.19 -2.83 14.17
CA LYS A 174 29.57 -3.37 12.85
C LYS A 174 28.55 -2.99 11.77
N LYS A 175 27.27 -2.90 12.13
CA LYS A 175 26.19 -2.63 11.19
C LYS A 175 25.26 -1.53 11.70
N LEU A 176 24.92 -0.59 10.83
CA LEU A 176 23.97 0.48 11.08
C LEU A 176 22.88 0.46 10.01
N GLU A 177 21.62 0.51 10.43
CA GLU A 177 20.45 0.56 9.55
C GLU A 177 19.54 1.72 9.96
N PHE A 178 19.23 2.61 9.01
CA PHE A 178 18.14 3.57 9.12
C PHE A 178 17.03 3.14 8.19
N LEU A 179 15.80 3.04 8.69
CA LEU A 179 14.67 2.57 7.90
C LEU A 179 13.56 3.62 7.86
N GLN A 180 13.03 3.80 6.65
CA GLN A 180 11.95 4.72 6.39
C GLN A 180 10.66 4.22 7.04
N GLY A 181 9.97 5.14 7.70
CA GLY A 181 8.63 4.91 8.19
C GLY A 181 7.57 4.99 7.10
N PRO A 182 6.35 4.53 7.40
CA PRO A 182 5.22 4.62 6.47
C PRO A 182 4.86 6.06 6.08
N THR A 183 5.30 7.08 6.84
CA THR A 183 5.01 8.50 6.53
C THR A 183 6.03 9.17 5.61
N ASN A 184 6.99 8.44 5.03
CA ASN A 184 8.05 8.99 4.17
C ASN A 184 8.98 10.06 4.80
N GLU A 185 8.76 10.49 6.04
CA GLU A 185 9.40 11.65 6.69
C GLU A 185 10.82 11.46 7.24
N LEU A 186 11.50 10.32 7.02
CA LEU A 186 12.86 10.19 7.55
C LEU A 186 13.81 11.11 6.77
N LEU A 187 14.14 12.26 7.34
CA LEU A 187 15.16 13.20 6.85
C LEU A 187 16.52 12.89 7.50
N VAL A 188 17.32 12.03 6.87
CA VAL A 188 18.73 11.89 7.22
C VAL A 188 19.46 13.00 6.48
N LEU A 189 19.98 14.05 7.15
CA LEU A 189 20.86 15.00 6.45
C LEU A 189 22.24 14.34 6.40
N GLU A 190 22.94 14.57 5.31
CA GLU A 190 24.31 14.14 5.05
C GLU A 190 25.24 14.15 6.29
N GLN A 191 25.21 15.25 7.06
CA GLN A 191 26.08 15.44 8.23
C GLN A 191 25.96 14.33 9.28
N ASP A 192 24.83 13.62 9.36
CA ASP A 192 24.67 12.54 10.33
C ASP A 192 25.53 11.35 9.98
N LEU A 193 25.55 10.97 8.71
CA LEU A 193 26.27 9.78 8.25
C LEU A 193 27.76 9.93 8.55
N PHE A 194 28.34 11.13 8.41
CA PHE A 194 29.74 11.38 8.78
C PHE A 194 30.07 11.08 10.24
N GLY A 195 29.11 11.27 11.15
CA GLY A 195 29.29 10.92 12.56
C GLY A 195 29.48 9.41 12.76
N PHE A 196 28.66 8.61 12.09
CA PHE A 196 28.74 7.15 12.18
C PHE A 196 29.92 6.57 11.43
N LEU A 197 30.27 7.16 10.28
CA LEU A 197 31.43 6.75 9.49
C LEU A 197 32.76 6.96 10.22
N ARG A 198 32.77 7.56 11.43
CA ARG A 198 33.94 7.66 12.33
C ARG A 198 34.10 6.48 13.29
N LEU A 199 33.12 5.57 13.36
CA LEU A 199 33.19 4.39 14.22
C LEU A 199 34.21 3.35 13.70
N PRO A 200 35.23 2.98 14.50
CA PRO A 200 36.38 2.21 14.02
C PRO A 200 36.03 0.80 13.52
N ASN A 201 34.98 0.18 14.07
CA ASN A 201 34.56 -1.18 13.70
C ASN A 201 33.33 -1.23 12.78
N LEU A 202 32.81 -0.08 12.34
CA LEU A 202 31.65 -0.04 11.46
C LEU A 202 32.04 -0.64 10.09
N LYS A 203 31.28 -1.64 9.67
CA LYS A 203 31.49 -2.41 8.43
C LYS A 203 30.40 -2.15 7.40
N SER A 204 29.17 -1.98 7.83
CA SER A 204 28.02 -1.82 6.94
C SER A 204 27.09 -0.70 7.40
N VAL A 205 26.68 0.14 6.46
CA VAL A 205 25.68 1.20 6.65
C VAL A 205 24.58 1.01 5.63
N HIS A 206 23.33 0.93 6.08
CA HIS A 206 22.15 0.88 5.25
C HIS A 206 21.23 2.03 5.63
N VAL A 207 20.84 2.87 4.68
CA VAL A 207 19.97 4.02 4.88
C VAL A 207 18.81 3.90 3.93
N ARG A 208 17.59 3.86 4.45
CA ARG A 208 16.36 3.93 3.67
C ARG A 208 15.55 5.14 4.13
N GLY A 209 15.31 6.12 3.26
CA GLY A 209 14.58 7.34 3.60
C GLY A 209 15.02 8.57 2.80
N ALA A 210 14.40 9.72 3.03
CA ALA A 210 14.79 10.96 2.37
C ALA A 210 16.14 11.45 2.91
N ILE A 211 17.06 11.78 2.01
CA ILE A 211 18.31 12.44 2.38
C ILE A 211 18.22 13.87 1.89
N THR A 212 18.47 14.85 2.75
CA THR A 212 18.46 16.27 2.35
C THR A 212 19.86 16.84 2.51
N PRO A 213 20.44 17.44 1.45
CA PRO A 213 21.64 18.24 1.63
C PRO A 213 21.27 19.51 2.42
N ARG A 214 22.17 19.96 3.29
CA ARG A 214 22.19 21.36 3.73
C ARG A 214 23.48 21.95 3.24
N SER A 215 23.46 23.20 2.74
CA SER A 215 24.68 23.91 2.40
C SER A 215 25.48 24.11 3.68
N VAL A 216 26.52 23.32 3.88
CA VAL A 216 27.42 23.46 5.02
C VAL A 216 28.84 23.49 4.49
N GLU A 217 29.63 24.37 5.10
CA GLU A 217 31.06 24.49 4.92
C GLU A 217 31.76 23.12 5.03
N PRO A 218 32.85 22.89 4.27
CA PRO A 218 33.53 21.61 4.20
C PRO A 218 34.02 21.17 5.59
N ILE A 219 33.30 20.23 6.20
CA ILE A 219 33.74 19.56 7.42
C ILE A 219 35.00 18.77 7.06
N THR A 220 36.09 19.01 7.78
CA THR A 220 37.36 18.29 7.54
C THR A 220 37.09 16.78 7.60
N PRO A 221 37.39 16.02 6.53
CA PRO A 221 37.02 14.62 6.45
C PRO A 221 37.68 13.86 7.59
N PRO A 222 36.95 12.98 8.29
CA PRO A 222 37.54 12.17 9.35
C PRO A 222 38.65 11.26 8.84
N LYS A 223 39.46 10.74 9.77
CA LYS A 223 40.40 9.66 9.47
C LYS A 223 39.64 8.50 8.82
N PRO A 224 40.23 7.85 7.82
CA PRO A 224 39.54 6.84 7.03
C PRO A 224 39.16 5.64 7.88
N ASN A 225 37.95 5.13 7.64
CA ASN A 225 37.36 4.05 8.43
C ASN A 225 37.26 2.73 7.67
N GLY A 226 37.18 1.64 8.43
CA GLY A 226 37.11 0.28 7.91
C GLY A 226 35.74 -0.18 7.39
N VAL A 227 34.90 0.77 6.93
CA VAL A 227 33.57 0.50 6.35
C VAL A 227 33.74 -0.21 5.01
N GLU A 228 33.06 -1.35 4.87
CA GLU A 228 33.16 -2.24 3.70
C GLU A 228 31.90 -2.17 2.83
N SER A 229 30.75 -1.75 3.36
CA SER A 229 29.48 -1.71 2.63
C SER A 229 28.65 -0.47 2.97
N ILE A 230 28.14 0.22 1.95
CA ILE A 230 27.18 1.32 2.08
C ILE A 230 26.01 1.04 1.13
N THR A 231 24.79 1.10 1.63
CA THR A 231 23.55 0.99 0.85
C THR A 231 22.65 2.17 1.18
N LEU A 232 22.25 2.94 0.17
CA LEU A 232 21.42 4.14 0.29
C LEU A 232 20.17 3.98 -0.59
N GLU A 233 19.01 3.77 0.00
CA GLU A 233 17.69 3.71 -0.65
C GLU A 233 16.93 5.00 -0.33
N ALA A 234 17.05 6.04 -1.15
CA ALA A 234 16.59 7.37 -0.78
C ALA A 234 15.68 8.05 -1.81
N LYS A 235 14.64 8.74 -1.31
CA LYS A 235 13.94 9.80 -2.06
C LYS A 235 14.81 11.05 -1.95
N TRP A 236 15.69 11.30 -2.91
CA TRP A 236 16.80 12.23 -2.72
C TRP A 236 16.80 13.34 -3.77
N THR A 237 16.58 14.59 -3.34
CA THR A 237 16.46 15.77 -4.20
C THR A 237 17.74 16.64 -4.26
N GLY A 238 18.90 16.15 -3.78
CA GLY A 238 20.15 16.93 -3.88
C GLY A 238 21.42 16.12 -3.55
N ALA A 239 21.38 14.85 -3.91
CA ALA A 239 22.36 13.82 -3.60
C ALA A 239 23.79 13.94 -4.12
N PRO A 240 24.01 14.41 -5.37
CA PRO A 240 25.31 14.22 -6.03
C PRO A 240 26.48 14.91 -5.32
N PHE A 241 26.23 16.00 -4.59
CA PHE A 241 27.26 16.82 -3.98
C PHE A 241 27.89 16.20 -2.71
N ALA A 242 27.10 15.42 -1.98
CA ALA A 242 27.46 14.86 -0.67
C ALA A 242 28.22 13.53 -0.74
N MET A 243 27.78 12.66 -1.64
CA MET A 243 28.28 11.29 -1.77
C MET A 243 29.80 11.17 -2.02
N PRO A 244 30.44 12.04 -2.84
CA PRO A 244 31.89 12.13 -2.97
C PRO A 244 32.65 12.03 -1.64
N HIS A 245 32.17 12.76 -0.65
CA HIS A 245 32.81 12.85 0.65
C HIS A 245 32.63 11.58 1.47
N HIS A 246 31.44 10.96 1.43
CA HIS A 246 31.22 9.66 2.08
C HIS A 246 32.10 8.55 1.50
N ILE A 247 32.21 8.49 0.17
CA ILE A 247 33.05 7.51 -0.53
C ILE A 247 34.53 7.71 -0.19
N LYS A 248 35.00 8.96 -0.23
CA LYS A 248 36.41 9.30 0.04
C LYS A 248 36.85 8.93 1.47
N VAL A 249 35.93 8.96 2.44
CA VAL A 249 36.20 8.59 3.83
C VAL A 249 36.32 7.07 4.04
N CYS A 250 35.71 6.26 3.17
CA CYS A 250 35.62 4.80 3.35
C CYS A 250 36.73 4.08 2.56
N THR A 251 37.97 4.04 3.06
CA THR A 251 39.11 3.49 2.28
C THR A 251 39.10 1.98 2.06
N LYS A 252 38.16 1.24 2.67
CA LYS A 252 38.01 -0.21 2.52
C LYS A 252 36.66 -0.60 1.90
N LEU A 253 36.02 0.33 1.19
CA LEU A 253 34.69 0.11 0.63
C LEU A 253 34.74 -0.99 -0.45
N LYS A 254 34.05 -2.09 -0.18
CA LYS A 254 33.88 -3.22 -1.11
C LYS A 254 32.54 -3.17 -1.82
N SER A 255 31.51 -2.63 -1.20
CA SER A 255 30.15 -2.58 -1.75
C SER A 255 29.56 -1.19 -1.58
N PHE A 256 29.08 -0.61 -2.68
CA PHE A 256 28.33 0.64 -2.67
C PHE A 256 27.05 0.45 -3.49
N SER A 257 25.89 0.64 -2.87
CA SER A 257 24.60 0.64 -3.54
C SER A 257 23.87 1.94 -3.25
N PHE A 258 23.36 2.58 -4.29
CA PHE A 258 22.53 3.75 -4.24
C PHE A 258 21.30 3.49 -5.13
N THR A 259 20.11 3.50 -4.51
CA THR A 259 18.82 3.41 -5.18
C THR A 259 18.03 4.69 -4.92
N ASN A 260 17.77 5.47 -5.96
CA ASN A 260 16.84 6.61 -5.86
C ASN A 260 15.39 6.12 -6.00
N THR A 261 14.50 6.44 -5.06
CA THR A 261 13.10 5.95 -5.04
C THR A 261 12.05 7.07 -5.22
N LEU A 262 12.40 8.17 -5.90
CA LEU A 262 11.43 9.22 -6.26
C LEU A 262 10.32 8.60 -7.12
N ALA A 263 9.07 8.72 -6.68
CA ALA A 263 7.90 8.10 -7.31
C ALA A 263 6.87 9.14 -7.80
N ASN A 264 7.19 10.43 -7.71
CA ASN A 264 6.30 11.52 -8.09
C ASN A 264 7.08 12.44 -9.04
N GLU A 265 6.57 12.60 -10.27
CA GLU A 265 7.26 13.21 -11.42
C GLU A 265 7.30 14.75 -11.36
N GLU A 266 6.38 15.39 -10.64
CA GLU A 266 6.16 16.84 -10.76
C GLU A 266 7.22 17.74 -10.11
N ASP A 267 7.96 17.26 -9.09
CA ASP A 267 8.90 18.09 -8.32
C ASP A 267 10.34 17.51 -8.29
N GLY A 268 10.64 16.55 -9.16
CA GLY A 268 11.98 15.98 -9.27
C GLY A 268 12.98 17.03 -9.75
N PRO A 269 14.03 17.40 -8.98
CA PRO A 269 15.03 18.33 -9.47
C PRO A 269 15.70 17.71 -10.71
N ARG A 270 15.60 18.40 -11.84
CA ARG A 270 16.25 18.06 -13.13
C ARG A 270 17.76 17.78 -12.98
N ASP A 271 18.36 18.20 -11.87
CA ASP A 271 19.78 18.05 -11.50
C ASP A 271 20.16 16.83 -10.65
N CYS A 272 19.28 15.86 -10.38
CA CYS A 272 19.62 14.69 -9.55
C CYS A 272 20.51 13.62 -10.24
N MET A 273 21.25 13.99 -11.29
CA MET A 273 22.13 13.10 -12.04
C MET A 273 23.52 12.98 -11.41
N LEU A 274 24.03 11.75 -11.31
CA LEU A 274 25.42 11.46 -10.92
C LEU A 274 26.36 11.95 -12.03
N ARG A 275 27.05 13.07 -11.81
CA ARG A 275 28.04 13.66 -12.73
C ARG A 275 29.47 13.16 -12.44
N GLU A 276 30.44 13.57 -13.25
CA GLU A 276 31.89 13.31 -13.06
C GLU A 276 32.35 13.60 -11.62
N HIS A 277 31.78 14.62 -10.97
CA HIS A 277 32.07 14.96 -9.57
C HIS A 277 31.80 13.83 -8.57
N PHE A 278 30.87 12.92 -8.85
CA PHE A 278 30.67 11.71 -8.07
C PHE A 278 31.72 10.64 -8.39
N PHE A 279 31.99 10.43 -9.67
CA PHE A 279 32.85 9.35 -10.13
C PHE A 279 34.32 9.55 -9.77
N LYS A 280 34.85 10.77 -9.97
CA LYS A 280 36.26 11.07 -9.73
C LYS A 280 36.71 10.67 -8.31
N PRO A 281 36.00 11.03 -7.22
CA PRO A 281 36.30 10.52 -5.87
C PRO A 281 36.26 8.99 -5.76
N LEU A 282 35.29 8.34 -6.40
CA LEU A 282 35.16 6.88 -6.40
C LEU A 282 36.36 6.21 -7.09
N ALA A 283 36.73 6.68 -8.28
CA ALA A 283 37.86 6.18 -9.06
C ALA A 283 39.20 6.44 -8.36
N GLU A 284 39.39 7.63 -7.78
CA GLU A 284 40.61 7.99 -7.06
C GLU A 284 40.79 7.17 -5.77
N SER A 285 39.71 6.88 -5.04
CA SER A 285 39.80 6.28 -3.70
C SER A 285 39.51 4.77 -3.62
N GLN A 286 38.70 4.20 -4.52
CA GLN A 286 38.17 2.84 -4.37
C GLN A 286 38.52 1.85 -5.48
N LYS A 287 39.32 2.24 -6.49
CA LYS A 287 39.67 1.36 -7.63
C LYS A 287 40.29 0.00 -7.25
N GLU A 288 40.99 -0.06 -6.12
CA GLU A 288 41.65 -1.28 -5.65
C GLU A 288 40.74 -2.15 -4.76
N ASN A 289 39.61 -1.64 -4.25
CA ASN A 289 38.85 -2.33 -3.19
C ASN A 289 37.40 -2.65 -3.57
N LEU A 290 36.77 -1.85 -4.44
CA LEU A 290 35.35 -1.99 -4.75
C LEU A 290 35.08 -3.28 -5.52
N GLU A 291 34.22 -4.14 -4.98
CA GLU A 291 33.75 -5.40 -5.56
C GLU A 291 32.34 -5.27 -6.16
N LEU A 292 31.47 -4.46 -5.55
CA LEU A 292 30.11 -4.21 -6.00
C LEU A 292 29.82 -2.71 -6.06
N LEU A 293 29.34 -2.25 -7.21
CA LEU A 293 28.81 -0.92 -7.42
C LEU A 293 27.40 -1.02 -8.00
N ASP A 294 26.41 -0.47 -7.32
CA ASP A 294 25.02 -0.46 -7.73
C ASP A 294 24.46 0.96 -7.67
N LEU A 295 24.11 1.52 -8.82
CA LEU A 295 23.63 2.88 -9.02
C LEU A 295 22.32 2.82 -9.79
N ASN A 296 21.25 2.45 -9.07
CA ASN A 296 19.91 2.29 -9.63
C ASN A 296 19.01 3.47 -9.29
N TYR A 297 18.04 3.72 -10.17
CA TYR A 297 16.95 4.65 -9.93
C TYR A 297 15.66 3.80 -9.97
N ARG A 298 14.56 4.26 -9.39
CA ARG A 298 13.23 3.64 -9.47
C ARG A 298 12.24 4.78 -9.56
N GLY A 299 11.44 4.81 -10.64
CA GLY A 299 10.22 5.64 -10.70
C GLY A 299 10.34 7.04 -11.31
N ILE A 300 11.28 7.31 -12.20
CA ILE A 300 11.28 8.56 -13.00
C ILE A 300 10.99 8.16 -14.45
N ALA A 301 9.79 8.40 -14.97
CA ALA A 301 9.58 8.39 -16.42
C ALA A 301 10.45 9.51 -17.02
N TYR A 302 11.12 9.19 -18.11
CA TYR A 302 12.13 10.07 -18.70
C TYR A 302 11.53 11.09 -19.68
N ASP A 303 10.20 11.12 -19.79
CA ASP A 303 9.48 11.80 -20.86
C ASP A 303 9.53 13.32 -20.69
N ASP A 304 9.50 13.84 -19.46
CA ASP A 304 9.51 15.30 -19.20
C ASP A 304 10.88 15.98 -19.38
N ILE A 305 11.97 15.22 -19.57
CA ILE A 305 13.33 15.79 -19.71
C ILE A 305 13.67 16.07 -21.18
N PHE A 306 12.89 15.51 -22.11
CA PHE A 306 13.19 15.57 -23.55
C PHE A 306 12.04 16.12 -24.37
N ASP A 307 11.16 16.99 -23.83
CA ASP A 307 10.30 17.79 -24.71
C ASP A 307 11.14 18.87 -25.41
N PRO A 308 11.51 18.70 -26.69
CA PRO A 308 12.32 19.66 -27.42
C PRO A 308 11.45 20.77 -28.02
N ALA A 309 10.13 20.73 -27.83
CA ALA A 309 9.21 21.71 -28.36
C ALA A 309 9.11 22.94 -27.47
N GLU A 310 9.20 22.78 -26.14
CA GLU A 310 9.12 23.92 -25.22
C GLU A 310 10.45 24.70 -25.08
N ASP A 311 11.61 24.06 -25.29
CA ASP A 311 12.93 24.67 -25.08
C ASP A 311 13.61 25.15 -26.41
N ARG A 312 12.80 25.53 -27.41
CA ARG A 312 13.31 26.07 -28.70
C ARG A 312 13.77 27.52 -28.64
N GLY A 313 13.53 28.21 -27.53
CA GLY A 313 13.98 29.57 -27.29
C GLY A 313 15.29 29.57 -26.51
N GLU A 314 16.43 29.60 -27.22
CA GLU A 314 17.77 29.70 -26.64
C GLU A 314 18.26 28.41 -25.95
N MET A 315 18.60 27.39 -26.75
CA MET A 315 19.69 26.46 -26.37
C MET A 315 20.95 27.31 -26.14
N HIS A 316 21.14 27.79 -24.92
CA HIS A 316 22.44 28.29 -24.51
C HIS A 316 23.45 27.18 -24.77
N ASP A 317 24.61 27.53 -25.34
CA ASP A 317 25.81 26.71 -25.49
C ASP A 317 26.38 26.18 -24.15
N SER A 318 25.56 26.13 -23.09
CA SER A 318 25.91 25.66 -21.75
C SER A 318 25.96 24.14 -21.71
N GLU A 319 27.16 23.65 -21.98
CA GLU A 319 27.73 22.35 -21.64
C GLU A 319 26.99 21.11 -22.20
N PRO A 320 27.63 20.35 -23.12
CA PRO A 320 27.06 19.08 -23.58
C PRO A 320 26.77 18.21 -22.37
N TYR A 321 25.63 17.53 -22.39
CA TYR A 321 25.15 16.60 -21.37
C TYR A 321 26.16 15.49 -21.06
N ASP A 322 27.26 15.81 -20.37
CA ASP A 322 28.32 14.88 -19.99
C ASP A 322 27.86 14.08 -18.76
N ARG A 323 26.97 13.12 -19.05
CA ARG A 323 26.40 12.20 -18.07
C ARG A 323 27.29 10.96 -17.90
N PHE A 324 28.30 10.82 -18.74
CA PHE A 324 29.26 9.72 -18.69
C PHE A 324 30.12 9.87 -17.44
N MET A 325 30.16 8.83 -16.61
CA MET A 325 30.91 8.89 -15.36
C MET A 325 32.42 8.81 -15.59
N GLY A 326 32.87 8.20 -16.68
CA GLY A 326 34.27 7.88 -16.94
C GLY A 326 34.52 6.36 -17.06
N SER A 327 35.78 5.98 -17.26
CA SER A 327 36.17 4.56 -17.43
C SER A 327 36.30 3.83 -16.09
N PHE A 328 35.62 2.69 -15.94
CA PHE A 328 35.77 1.76 -14.82
C PHE A 328 36.91 0.75 -15.02
N ARG A 329 37.68 0.85 -16.11
CA ARG A 329 38.71 -0.13 -16.49
C ARG A 329 39.77 -0.37 -15.42
N ASP A 330 40.08 0.67 -14.65
CA ASP A 330 41.10 0.64 -13.60
C ASP A 330 40.63 -0.02 -12.29
N PHE A 331 39.35 -0.41 -12.18
CA PHE A 331 38.82 -1.08 -10.99
C PHE A 331 39.20 -2.57 -11.01
N LYS A 332 40.23 -2.95 -10.24
CA LYS A 332 40.82 -4.30 -10.31
C LYS A 332 39.95 -5.41 -9.72
N ASN A 333 39.03 -5.04 -8.82
CA ASN A 333 38.25 -5.99 -8.03
C ASN A 333 36.74 -5.89 -8.27
N LEU A 334 36.27 -4.97 -9.13
CA LEU A 334 34.85 -4.78 -9.39
C LEU A 334 34.30 -5.99 -10.15
N LYS A 335 33.43 -6.76 -9.48
CA LYS A 335 32.76 -7.97 -9.98
C LYS A 335 31.32 -7.68 -10.37
N ASP A 336 30.62 -6.86 -9.61
CA ASP A 336 29.21 -6.55 -9.82
C ASP A 336 29.06 -5.05 -10.12
N LEU A 337 28.54 -4.73 -11.30
CA LEU A 337 28.26 -3.36 -11.72
C LEU A 337 26.80 -3.25 -12.16
N ALA A 338 25.98 -2.55 -11.38
CA ALA A 338 24.65 -2.10 -11.78
C ALA A 338 24.66 -0.58 -11.95
N VAL A 339 24.32 -0.08 -13.13
CA VAL A 339 24.43 1.34 -13.45
C VAL A 339 23.51 1.70 -14.61
N ARG A 340 23.13 2.96 -14.72
CA ARG A 340 22.33 3.44 -15.85
C ARG A 340 23.15 3.54 -17.13
N ALA A 341 22.49 3.34 -18.28
CA ALA A 341 23.16 3.47 -19.58
C ALA A 341 23.90 4.81 -19.79
N PRO A 342 23.32 5.99 -19.50
CA PRO A 342 24.03 7.27 -19.66
C PRO A 342 25.26 7.43 -18.77
N ASN A 343 25.28 6.73 -17.64
CA ASN A 343 26.38 6.79 -16.69
C ASN A 343 27.53 5.84 -17.06
N LEU A 344 27.24 4.80 -17.84
CA LEU A 344 28.21 3.81 -18.29
C LEU A 344 28.75 4.08 -19.70
N CYS A 345 27.91 4.63 -20.59
CA CYS A 345 28.24 4.80 -22.00
C CYS A 345 28.45 6.29 -22.32
N ASP A 346 29.58 6.63 -22.94
CA ASP A 346 29.80 7.95 -23.53
C ASP A 346 28.99 8.05 -24.83
N ILE A 347 27.70 8.36 -24.66
CA ILE A 347 26.74 8.52 -25.75
C ILE A 347 26.63 10.01 -26.04
N ARG A 348 27.04 10.42 -27.23
CA ARG A 348 26.79 11.78 -27.71
C ARG A 348 25.75 11.75 -28.81
N PHE A 349 24.81 12.68 -28.70
CA PHE A 349 23.78 12.91 -29.68
C PHE A 349 24.30 13.94 -30.66
N THR A 350 24.52 13.56 -31.92
CA THR A 350 24.83 14.52 -32.99
C THR A 350 23.55 15.08 -33.61
N THR A 351 22.47 14.31 -33.56
CA THR A 351 21.09 14.70 -33.90
C THR A 351 20.12 13.93 -33.00
N MET A 352 18.82 14.26 -33.06
CA MET A 352 17.74 13.53 -32.38
C MET A 352 17.68 12.03 -32.70
N ASP A 353 18.28 11.59 -33.80
CA ASP A 353 18.21 10.19 -34.26
C ASP A 353 19.59 9.51 -34.31
N ASP A 354 20.69 10.26 -34.14
CA ASP A 354 22.06 9.77 -34.29
C ASP A 354 22.79 9.84 -32.95
N ALA A 355 22.56 8.82 -32.14
CA ALA A 355 23.32 8.56 -30.93
C ALA A 355 24.53 7.69 -31.28
N LYS A 356 25.74 8.18 -30.98
CA LYS A 356 26.98 7.43 -31.19
C LYS A 356 27.64 7.11 -29.86
N LEU A 357 28.03 5.84 -29.70
CA LEU A 357 28.92 5.42 -28.64
C LEU A 357 30.34 5.88 -28.99
N LEU A 358 30.86 6.88 -28.27
CA LEU A 358 32.21 7.39 -28.52
C LEU A 358 33.29 6.49 -27.93
N THR A 359 33.01 5.89 -26.77
CA THR A 359 33.94 5.01 -26.07
C THR A 359 33.37 3.59 -25.99
N PRO A 360 34.00 2.59 -26.63
CA PRO A 360 33.58 1.19 -26.55
C PRO A 360 33.49 0.66 -25.11
N LEU A 361 32.50 -0.18 -24.81
CA LEU A 361 32.37 -0.80 -23.48
C LEU A 361 33.61 -1.61 -23.06
N VAL A 362 34.35 -2.16 -24.03
CA VAL A 362 35.62 -2.88 -23.81
C VAL A 362 36.72 -1.98 -23.22
N ASP A 363 36.65 -0.67 -23.46
CA ASP A 363 37.59 0.32 -22.92
C ASP A 363 37.10 0.96 -21.61
N VAL A 364 35.82 0.79 -21.29
CA VAL A 364 35.18 1.31 -20.08
C VAL A 364 35.17 0.26 -18.96
N LEU A 365 34.91 -1.01 -19.25
CA LEU A 365 34.69 -2.02 -18.22
C LEU A 365 35.99 -2.63 -17.67
N PRO A 366 36.05 -2.99 -16.37
CA PRO A 366 37.18 -3.70 -15.81
C PRO A 366 37.18 -5.18 -16.19
N ARG A 367 38.38 -5.77 -16.32
CA ARG A 367 38.52 -7.21 -16.64
C ARG A 367 38.00 -8.15 -15.55
N SER A 368 37.85 -7.66 -14.32
CA SER A 368 37.33 -8.42 -13.17
C SER A 368 35.82 -8.59 -13.15
N ILE A 369 35.09 -7.91 -14.05
CA ILE A 369 33.62 -7.90 -14.03
C ILE A 369 33.06 -9.32 -14.21
N GLU A 370 32.11 -9.68 -13.33
CA GLU A 370 31.36 -10.94 -13.36
C GLU A 370 29.90 -10.69 -13.74
N ASN A 371 29.25 -9.66 -13.21
CA ASN A 371 27.86 -9.36 -13.49
C ASN A 371 27.70 -7.88 -13.85
N LEU A 372 27.19 -7.63 -15.05
CA LEU A 372 26.89 -6.29 -15.56
C LEU A 372 25.38 -6.11 -15.64
N SER A 373 24.84 -5.07 -15.01
CA SER A 373 23.43 -4.69 -15.08
C SER A 373 23.32 -3.25 -15.56
N ILE A 374 22.73 -3.06 -16.74
CA ILE A 374 22.51 -1.74 -17.35
C ILE A 374 21.03 -1.40 -17.23
N SER A 375 20.66 -0.34 -16.52
CA SER A 375 19.26 0.08 -16.34
C SER A 375 18.94 1.39 -17.08
N PHE A 376 17.64 1.68 -17.26
CA PHE A 376 17.12 2.94 -17.80
C PHE A 376 17.64 3.30 -19.21
N THR A 377 17.68 2.33 -20.11
CA THR A 377 17.89 2.63 -21.54
C THR A 377 16.59 3.19 -22.12
N VAL A 378 16.60 4.44 -22.60
CA VAL A 378 15.56 4.94 -23.52
C VAL A 378 15.79 4.37 -24.92
N SER A 379 14.79 4.40 -25.80
CA SER A 379 14.85 3.80 -27.14
C SER A 379 16.09 4.24 -27.93
N ILE A 380 16.39 5.54 -27.94
CA ILE A 380 17.54 6.13 -28.64
C ILE A 380 18.91 5.67 -28.09
N GLN A 381 18.95 5.17 -26.85
CA GLN A 381 20.19 4.66 -26.24
C GLN A 381 20.41 3.16 -26.48
N LEU A 382 19.38 2.43 -26.93
CA LEU A 382 19.48 0.99 -27.12
C LEU A 382 20.52 0.61 -28.17
N ASP A 383 20.55 1.28 -29.31
CA ASP A 383 21.48 0.96 -30.40
C ASP A 383 22.96 1.16 -29.99
N PRO A 384 23.35 2.31 -29.39
CA PRO A 384 24.69 2.46 -28.81
C PRO A 384 25.03 1.40 -27.77
N VAL A 385 24.11 1.09 -26.85
CA VAL A 385 24.33 0.09 -25.79
C VAL A 385 24.50 -1.30 -26.37
N PHE A 386 23.65 -1.72 -27.31
CA PHE A 386 23.76 -3.02 -27.98
C PHE A 386 25.00 -3.12 -28.86
N THR A 387 25.40 -2.03 -29.51
CA THR A 387 26.67 -1.96 -30.25
C THR A 387 27.85 -2.20 -29.29
N GLY A 388 27.87 -1.49 -28.15
CA GLY A 388 28.89 -1.67 -27.12
C GLY A 388 28.90 -3.08 -26.52
N LEU A 389 27.73 -3.67 -26.27
CA LEU A 389 27.60 -5.04 -25.76
C LEU A 389 28.06 -6.07 -26.79
N SER A 390 27.77 -5.86 -28.08
CA SER A 390 28.23 -6.73 -29.16
C SER A 390 29.76 -6.72 -29.27
N GLN A 391 30.39 -5.54 -29.14
CA GLN A 391 31.85 -5.42 -29.07
C GLN A 391 32.42 -6.11 -27.81
N LEU A 392 31.75 -5.99 -26.67
CA LEU A 392 32.14 -6.68 -25.42
C LEU A 392 32.10 -8.20 -25.58
N LEU A 393 31.07 -8.73 -26.25
CA LEU A 393 30.94 -10.16 -26.55
C LEU A 393 31.98 -10.62 -27.58
N ALA A 394 32.32 -9.79 -28.58
CA ALA A 394 33.40 -10.11 -29.53
C ALA A 394 34.78 -10.13 -28.84
N ALA A 395 34.98 -9.27 -27.84
CA ALA A 395 36.19 -9.21 -27.01
C ALA A 395 36.10 -10.06 -25.74
N ARG A 396 35.25 -11.09 -25.73
CA ARG A 396 34.98 -11.95 -24.57
C ARG A 396 36.23 -12.49 -23.87
N ASP A 397 37.25 -12.84 -24.65
CA ASP A 397 38.52 -13.35 -24.13
C ASP A 397 39.26 -12.34 -23.22
N GLN A 398 38.95 -11.04 -23.35
CA GLN A 398 39.47 -9.99 -22.46
C GLN A 398 38.73 -9.91 -21.12
N PHE A 399 37.52 -10.48 -21.03
CA PHE A 399 36.65 -10.48 -19.86
C PHE A 399 36.30 -11.92 -19.44
N PRO A 400 37.30 -12.73 -19.05
CA PRO A 400 37.11 -14.15 -18.77
C PRO A 400 36.17 -14.42 -17.58
N SER A 401 35.97 -13.43 -16.70
CA SER A 401 35.14 -13.55 -15.49
C SER A 401 33.65 -13.23 -15.71
N LEU A 402 33.26 -12.61 -16.84
CA LEU A 402 31.92 -12.04 -17.03
C LEU A 402 30.83 -13.13 -17.13
N LYS A 403 30.13 -13.48 -16.07
CA LYS A 403 29.10 -14.53 -16.07
C LYS A 403 27.75 -14.07 -16.61
N SER A 404 27.36 -12.83 -16.33
CA SER A 404 26.05 -12.33 -16.74
C SER A 404 26.02 -10.87 -17.18
N VAL A 405 25.15 -10.58 -18.15
CA VAL A 405 24.80 -9.22 -18.58
C VAL A 405 23.28 -9.11 -18.51
N THR A 406 22.77 -8.11 -17.79
CA THR A 406 21.36 -7.77 -17.67
C THR A 406 21.16 -6.37 -18.24
N VAL A 407 20.21 -6.20 -19.16
CA VAL A 407 19.79 -4.88 -19.65
C VAL A 407 18.32 -4.70 -19.28
N ALA A 408 18.02 -3.69 -18.46
CA ALA A 408 16.66 -3.31 -18.08
C ALA A 408 16.24 -2.05 -18.86
N TYR A 409 15.34 -2.25 -19.82
CA TYR A 409 14.71 -1.20 -20.61
C TYR A 409 13.43 -0.75 -19.93
N GLN A 410 13.21 0.57 -19.80
CA GLN A 410 11.96 1.15 -19.34
C GLN A 410 11.27 1.81 -20.52
N SER A 411 10.08 1.34 -20.88
CA SER A 411 9.24 1.98 -21.90
C SER A 411 8.74 3.34 -21.39
N VAL A 412 8.76 4.32 -22.31
CA VAL A 412 8.19 5.68 -22.23
C VAL A 412 6.82 5.67 -21.52
N ASP A 413 5.91 4.80 -21.95
CA ASP A 413 4.56 4.68 -21.37
C ASP A 413 4.50 4.15 -19.91
N GLY A 414 5.64 3.97 -19.22
CA GLY A 414 5.74 3.40 -17.87
C GLY A 414 5.33 1.94 -17.75
N ARG A 415 4.88 1.31 -18.85
CA ARG A 415 4.11 0.05 -18.85
C ARG A 415 4.92 -1.21 -19.07
N ILE A 416 6.14 -1.13 -19.62
CA ILE A 416 6.92 -2.33 -19.94
C ILE A 416 8.38 -2.14 -19.53
N MET A 417 8.80 -2.90 -18.52
CA MET A 417 10.21 -3.17 -18.25
C MET A 417 10.62 -4.44 -19.01
N MET A 418 11.51 -4.35 -19.98
CA MET A 418 12.11 -5.52 -20.63
C MET A 418 13.51 -5.78 -20.07
N TYR A 419 13.74 -6.99 -19.60
CA TYR A 419 15.04 -7.49 -19.16
C TYR A 419 15.63 -8.37 -20.26
N ALA A 420 16.83 -8.07 -20.74
CA ALA A 420 17.63 -9.01 -21.50
C ALA A 420 18.76 -9.52 -20.61
N ARG A 421 18.70 -10.80 -20.23
CA ARG A 421 19.72 -11.48 -19.42
C ARG A 421 20.50 -12.47 -20.27
N HIS A 422 21.77 -12.18 -20.53
CA HIS A 422 22.70 -13.13 -21.11
C HIS A 422 23.45 -13.86 -19.99
N SER A 423 23.40 -15.20 -19.97
CA SER A 423 24.27 -16.07 -19.15
C SER A 423 25.07 -17.00 -20.05
N GLU A 424 26.11 -17.68 -19.53
CA GLU A 424 27.07 -18.52 -20.28
C GLU A 424 26.47 -19.48 -21.34
N ARG A 425 25.15 -19.73 -21.36
CA ARG A 425 24.48 -20.58 -22.37
C ARG A 425 23.12 -20.08 -22.89
N THR A 426 22.60 -18.92 -22.48
CA THR A 426 21.23 -18.49 -22.85
C THR A 426 21.06 -16.97 -22.77
N ILE A 427 20.32 -16.41 -23.73
CA ILE A 427 19.69 -15.09 -23.63
C ILE A 427 18.26 -15.32 -23.14
N GLN A 428 17.91 -14.80 -21.97
CA GLN A 428 16.54 -14.76 -21.43
C GLN A 428 16.01 -13.34 -21.56
N LEU A 429 14.89 -13.18 -22.28
CA LEU A 429 14.12 -11.95 -22.27
C LEU A 429 13.00 -12.11 -21.24
N GLU A 430 13.00 -11.32 -20.17
CA GLU A 430 11.94 -11.29 -19.16
C GLU A 430 11.22 -9.94 -19.26
N SER A 431 9.90 -9.89 -19.06
CA SER A 431 9.14 -8.64 -19.06
C SER A 431 8.40 -8.48 -17.74
N GLU A 432 8.61 -7.36 -17.04
CA GLU A 432 7.77 -6.95 -15.91
C GLU A 432 6.89 -5.77 -16.32
N VAL A 433 5.58 -5.88 -16.06
CA VAL A 433 4.60 -4.82 -16.32
C VAL A 433 4.31 -4.14 -14.99
N TYR A 434 4.75 -2.89 -14.84
CA TYR A 434 4.34 -2.03 -13.73
C TYR A 434 3.19 -1.15 -14.20
N GLY A 435 2.03 -1.25 -13.54
CA GLY A 435 0.88 -0.39 -13.83
C GLY A 435 0.96 0.89 -13.01
N PHE A 436 1.37 1.98 -13.64
CA PHE A 436 1.12 3.34 -13.15
C PHE A 436 0.05 3.97 -14.03
N GLY A 437 -0.96 4.58 -13.41
CA GLY A 437 -2.11 5.14 -14.11
C GLY A 437 -2.32 6.58 -13.68
N TYR A 438 -2.02 7.52 -14.57
CA TYR A 438 -2.59 8.86 -14.64
C TYR A 438 -2.69 9.26 -16.12
N ALA A 439 -3.71 10.04 -16.44
CA ALA A 439 -3.97 10.59 -17.75
C ALA A 439 -4.44 12.03 -17.54
N ASP A 440 -3.60 13.00 -17.93
CA ASP A 440 -4.02 14.38 -18.14
C ASP A 440 -4.24 14.61 -19.63
N HIS A 441 -5.31 15.33 -19.93
CA HIS A 441 -5.77 15.70 -21.26
C HIS A 441 -5.80 17.23 -21.32
N ASP A 442 -5.03 17.82 -22.23
CA ASP A 442 -5.38 19.10 -22.85
C ASP A 442 -5.09 19.01 -24.36
N GLY A 443 -6.05 19.53 -25.15
CA GLY A 443 -5.97 19.71 -26.62
C GLY A 443 -4.94 20.79 -26.99
N ASP A 444 -4.45 20.92 -28.21
CA ASP A 444 -5.16 20.97 -29.49
C ASP A 444 -4.16 20.74 -30.65
N ASP A 445 -4.71 20.49 -31.84
CA ASP A 445 -4.14 20.56 -33.20
C ASP A 445 -3.90 19.21 -33.94
N PRO A 446 -4.74 18.86 -34.94
CA PRO A 446 -4.71 17.56 -35.59
C PRO A 446 -4.20 17.62 -37.04
N ASP A 447 -3.07 18.25 -37.35
CA ASP A 447 -2.50 18.19 -38.71
C ASP A 447 -0.96 18.40 -38.72
N ASP A 448 -0.17 17.35 -38.48
CA ASP A 448 0.96 16.99 -39.36
C ASP A 448 1.75 15.74 -38.93
N HIS A 449 2.07 14.90 -39.93
CA HIS A 449 3.12 13.86 -40.01
C HIS A 449 3.20 12.72 -38.96
N PHE A 450 2.94 11.47 -39.38
CA PHE A 450 3.96 10.43 -39.67
C PHE A 450 3.31 9.08 -40.03
N ASN A 451 3.70 8.53 -41.18
CA ASN A 451 3.43 7.15 -41.57
C ASN A 451 4.60 6.26 -41.12
N ASN A 452 4.26 5.08 -40.57
CA ASN A 452 4.99 3.78 -40.67
C ASN A 452 5.71 3.23 -39.40
N PRO A 453 5.10 2.28 -38.64
CA PRO A 453 5.80 1.51 -37.60
C PRO A 453 6.19 0.07 -38.01
N HIS A 454 6.13 -0.30 -39.30
CA HIS A 454 6.45 -1.68 -39.71
C HIS A 454 7.94 -1.98 -39.94
N PHE A 455 8.85 -1.04 -39.65
CA PHE A 455 10.27 -1.17 -40.03
C PHE A 455 11.24 -1.60 -38.91
N LEU A 456 10.89 -1.48 -37.62
CA LEU A 456 11.86 -1.65 -36.51
C LEU A 456 11.95 -3.05 -35.90
N TYR A 457 10.94 -3.91 -36.06
CA TYR A 457 10.94 -5.24 -35.42
C TYR A 457 11.61 -6.35 -36.24
N THR A 458 11.95 -6.10 -37.50
CA THR A 458 12.40 -7.16 -38.43
C THR A 458 13.88 -7.07 -38.79
N LEU A 459 14.51 -5.88 -38.78
CA LEU A 459 15.91 -5.73 -39.21
C LEU A 459 16.92 -6.04 -38.10
N ALA A 460 16.78 -5.43 -36.92
CA ALA A 460 17.78 -5.54 -35.85
C ALA A 460 17.93 -6.97 -35.28
N GLY A 461 16.83 -7.74 -35.22
CA GLY A 461 16.87 -9.13 -34.75
C GLY A 461 17.38 -10.14 -35.78
N GLN A 462 17.22 -9.88 -37.08
CA GLN A 462 17.67 -10.78 -38.15
C GLN A 462 19.13 -10.54 -38.54
N GLU A 463 19.57 -9.28 -38.59
CA GLU A 463 20.96 -8.93 -38.89
C GLU A 463 21.89 -9.37 -37.76
N TRP A 464 21.48 -9.16 -36.49
CA TRP A 464 22.27 -9.56 -35.33
C TRP A 464 22.41 -11.09 -35.16
N ALA A 465 21.34 -11.84 -35.43
CA ALA A 465 21.40 -13.31 -35.42
C ALA A 465 22.28 -13.86 -36.56
N ALA A 466 22.28 -13.21 -37.72
CA ALA A 466 23.10 -13.58 -38.86
C ALA A 466 24.59 -13.27 -38.64
N GLU A 467 24.91 -12.11 -38.06
CA GLU A 467 26.29 -11.73 -37.73
C GLU A 467 26.89 -12.61 -36.62
N MET A 468 26.11 -12.96 -35.59
CA MET A 468 26.54 -13.88 -34.53
C MET A 468 26.78 -15.30 -35.06
N ALA A 469 25.90 -15.79 -35.95
CA ALA A 469 26.09 -17.08 -36.60
C ALA A 469 27.34 -17.09 -37.53
N ALA A 470 27.63 -15.97 -38.19
CA ALA A 470 28.81 -15.81 -39.04
C ALA A 470 30.12 -15.76 -38.22
N ALA A 471 30.13 -15.01 -37.12
CA ALA A 471 31.28 -14.92 -36.21
C ALA A 471 31.59 -16.27 -35.54
N GLU A 472 30.56 -17.02 -35.14
CA GLU A 472 30.73 -18.36 -34.57
C GLU A 472 31.20 -19.39 -35.61
N ALA A 473 30.72 -19.30 -36.85
CA ALA A 473 31.18 -20.16 -37.96
C ALA A 473 32.65 -19.89 -38.34
N GLU A 474 33.08 -18.62 -38.34
CA GLU A 474 34.46 -18.21 -38.59
C GLU A 474 35.41 -18.69 -37.46
N ALA A 475 34.97 -18.59 -36.20
CA ALA A 475 35.70 -19.12 -35.04
C ALA A 475 35.87 -20.65 -35.10
N ARG A 476 34.82 -21.38 -35.53
CA ARG A 476 34.88 -22.84 -35.72
C ARG A 476 35.79 -23.26 -36.88
N ARG A 477 35.87 -22.48 -37.97
CA ARG A 477 36.82 -22.75 -39.07
C ARG A 477 38.27 -22.57 -38.64
N ARG A 478 38.56 -21.59 -37.76
CA ARG A 478 39.92 -21.37 -37.23
C ARG A 478 40.36 -22.44 -36.22
N ALA A 479 39.42 -23.11 -35.55
CA ALA A 479 39.72 -24.14 -34.56
C ALA A 479 39.90 -25.57 -35.13
N GLY A 480 39.54 -25.82 -36.39
CA GLY A 480 39.41 -27.18 -36.95
C GLY A 480 40.50 -27.59 -37.94
N GLY A 481 41.76 -27.69 -37.52
CA GLY A 481 42.85 -28.27 -38.32
C GLY A 481 43.56 -29.40 -37.59
N GLY A 482 43.20 -30.67 -37.85
CA GLY A 482 43.96 -31.81 -37.31
C GLY A 482 43.34 -33.21 -37.39
N SER A 483 43.59 -33.91 -38.50
CA SER A 483 43.93 -35.35 -38.65
C SER A 483 43.16 -36.48 -37.93
N ARG A 484 42.39 -37.25 -38.73
CA ARG A 484 42.55 -38.70 -39.08
C ARG A 484 42.69 -39.77 -37.97
N ALA A 485 41.75 -40.73 -37.90
CA ALA A 485 41.93 -42.14 -38.33
C ALA A 485 40.95 -43.18 -37.68
N ASN A 486 40.43 -44.05 -38.56
CA ASN A 486 40.07 -45.49 -38.41
C ASN A 486 38.84 -45.98 -37.62
N ALA A 487 38.02 -46.73 -38.38
CA ALA A 487 36.95 -47.69 -38.03
C ALA A 487 37.54 -49.01 -37.45
N PRO A 488 36.80 -50.15 -37.28
CA PRO A 488 35.36 -50.43 -37.52
C PRO A 488 34.66 -51.38 -36.48
N GLY A 489 33.35 -51.62 -36.66
CA GLY A 489 32.85 -53.01 -36.64
C GLY A 489 31.56 -53.36 -35.88
N ALA A 490 30.60 -53.92 -36.63
CA ALA A 490 29.51 -54.86 -36.27
C ALA A 490 28.46 -54.40 -35.23
N GLY A 491 27.16 -54.69 -35.34
CA GLY A 491 26.37 -55.53 -36.23
C GLY A 491 25.08 -55.94 -35.48
N VAL A 492 24.11 -56.48 -36.23
CA VAL A 492 22.93 -57.26 -35.77
C VAL A 492 21.61 -56.48 -35.55
N SER A 493 20.72 -56.65 -36.54
CA SER A 493 19.24 -56.61 -36.51
C SER A 493 18.71 -58.00 -36.02
N PRO A 494 17.40 -58.37 -35.88
CA PRO A 494 16.14 -57.73 -36.34
C PRO A 494 14.85 -57.98 -35.47
N ALA A 495 13.67 -57.62 -36.03
CA ALA A 495 12.33 -58.29 -35.91
C ALA A 495 11.49 -58.06 -34.62
N SER A 496 10.14 -57.93 -34.58
CA SER A 496 9.03 -58.10 -35.56
C SER A 496 7.61 -57.95 -34.91
N PHE A 497 6.55 -57.86 -35.76
CA PHE A 497 5.07 -58.11 -35.58
C PHE A 497 4.22 -57.12 -34.73
N ALA A 498 3.17 -56.43 -35.24
CA ALA A 498 1.83 -56.81 -35.79
C ALA A 498 0.87 -57.40 -34.72
N SER A 499 -0.45 -57.25 -34.66
CA SER A 499 -1.56 -56.52 -35.31
C SER A 499 -2.85 -56.87 -34.52
N ALA A 500 -3.91 -56.02 -34.50
CA ALA A 500 -5.35 -56.41 -34.51
C ALA A 500 -6.28 -55.19 -34.19
N ASP A 501 -7.02 -54.71 -35.20
CA ASP A 501 -8.50 -54.79 -35.39
C ASP A 501 -9.40 -54.76 -34.13
N ASP A 502 -10.54 -54.06 -33.99
CA ASP A 502 -11.45 -53.24 -34.85
C ASP A 502 -12.53 -52.57 -33.91
N PRO A 503 -13.69 -51.99 -34.33
CA PRO A 503 -13.94 -50.55 -34.40
C PRO A 503 -15.20 -50.05 -33.64
N GLY A 504 -15.51 -48.75 -33.74
CA GLY A 504 -16.83 -48.20 -33.39
C GLY A 504 -16.94 -46.67 -33.43
N ASP A 505 -17.36 -46.16 -34.60
CA ASP A 505 -18.12 -44.93 -34.92
C ASP A 505 -18.07 -43.68 -34.01
N TRP A 506 -17.82 -42.51 -34.60
CA TRP A 506 -18.84 -41.59 -35.15
C TRP A 506 -18.10 -40.36 -35.71
N ASP A 507 -18.18 -40.20 -37.03
CA ASP A 507 -17.75 -39.03 -37.79
C ASP A 507 -18.61 -37.80 -37.46
N ASP A 508 -17.94 -36.65 -37.29
CA ASP A 508 -18.47 -35.34 -37.64
C ASP A 508 -17.28 -34.52 -38.19
N HIS A 509 -17.16 -34.54 -39.51
CA HIS A 509 -16.33 -33.64 -40.29
C HIS A 509 -17.05 -32.29 -40.39
N ASP A 510 -16.47 -31.25 -39.80
CA ASP A 510 -16.72 -29.86 -40.22
C ASP A 510 -15.36 -29.22 -40.55
N GLU A 511 -15.11 -29.11 -41.85
CA GLU A 511 -14.05 -28.33 -42.45
C GLU A 511 -14.41 -26.84 -42.39
N CYS A 512 -13.74 -26.09 -41.51
CA CYS A 512 -13.63 -24.63 -41.62
C CYS A 512 -12.28 -24.22 -41.05
N THR A 513 -11.20 -24.49 -41.80
CA THR A 513 -9.88 -23.90 -41.56
C THR A 513 -9.80 -22.56 -42.26
N GLY A 514 -10.10 -21.49 -41.53
CA GLY A 514 -9.78 -20.12 -41.91
C GLY A 514 -8.96 -19.44 -40.82
N LEU A 515 -7.66 -19.26 -41.09
CA LEU A 515 -6.75 -18.27 -40.49
C LEU A 515 -6.51 -18.30 -38.97
N TRP A 516 -5.71 -19.25 -38.48
CA TRP A 516 -4.80 -19.03 -37.34
C TRP A 516 -3.56 -19.92 -37.51
N THR A 517 -2.49 -19.41 -38.13
CA THR A 517 -1.18 -20.07 -38.16
C THR A 517 -0.29 -19.49 -37.04
N ASN A 518 0.04 -20.36 -36.07
CA ASN A 518 1.19 -20.43 -35.15
C ASN A 518 1.91 -19.14 -34.69
N PRO A 519 2.25 -19.06 -33.39
CA PRO A 519 3.56 -19.63 -33.03
C PRO A 519 3.59 -20.49 -31.76
N THR A 520 4.60 -21.35 -31.74
CA THR A 520 5.05 -22.28 -30.70
C THR A 520 5.22 -21.59 -29.34
N VAL A 521 4.45 -22.02 -28.34
CA VAL A 521 4.64 -21.63 -26.92
C VAL A 521 5.41 -22.74 -26.21
N VAL A 522 6.59 -22.42 -25.69
CA VAL A 522 7.37 -23.28 -24.79
C VAL A 522 7.09 -22.84 -23.35
N PHE A 523 6.58 -23.76 -22.52
CA PHE A 523 6.37 -23.53 -21.09
C PHE A 523 7.58 -24.03 -20.28
N LEU A 524 8.09 -23.20 -19.37
CA LEU A 524 9.01 -23.58 -18.28
C LEU A 524 8.24 -23.49 -16.96
N PHE A 525 8.11 -24.61 -16.25
CA PHE A 525 7.65 -24.64 -14.86
C PHE A 525 8.87 -24.53 -13.93
N ALA A 526 8.85 -23.54 -13.02
CA ALA A 526 9.75 -23.48 -11.89
C ALA A 526 9.01 -23.97 -10.64
N THR A 527 9.39 -25.12 -10.10
CA THR A 527 9.05 -25.54 -8.73
C THR A 527 10.31 -25.50 -7.89
N ASN A 528 10.27 -24.72 -6.81
CA ASN A 528 11.38 -24.50 -5.90
C ASN A 528 11.46 -25.59 -4.81
N GLN A 529 12.69 -26.02 -4.51
CA GLN A 529 13.22 -26.75 -3.34
C GLN A 529 13.18 -28.29 -3.31
N PHE A 530 14.36 -28.93 -3.49
CA PHE A 530 15.20 -29.47 -2.39
C PHE A 530 16.59 -29.92 -2.95
N SER A 531 17.68 -29.46 -2.33
CA SER A 531 19.06 -30.03 -2.41
C SER A 531 19.17 -31.15 -1.36
N GLN A 532 20.01 -32.21 -1.39
CA GLN A 532 21.30 -32.51 -2.02
C GLN A 532 21.59 -34.03 -1.81
N HIS A 533 22.23 -34.73 -2.77
CA HIS A 533 23.45 -35.53 -2.55
C HIS A 533 23.99 -36.18 -3.85
N HIS A 534 25.32 -36.15 -3.99
CA HIS A 534 26.12 -36.57 -5.13
C HIS A 534 26.18 -38.10 -5.33
N ALA A 535 26.12 -38.56 -6.59
CA ALA A 535 27.04 -39.57 -7.14
C ALA A 535 27.01 -39.54 -8.69
N THR A 536 28.20 -39.54 -9.28
CA THR A 536 28.53 -39.66 -10.71
C THR A 536 27.80 -40.79 -11.43
N PHE A 537 27.13 -40.52 -12.56
CA PHE A 537 27.09 -41.42 -13.72
C PHE A 537 26.65 -40.66 -14.99
N THR A 538 27.47 -40.79 -16.04
CA THR A 538 27.24 -40.33 -17.42
C THR A 538 26.16 -41.15 -18.11
N SER A 539 25.14 -40.50 -18.71
CA SER A 539 24.48 -40.94 -19.96
C SER A 539 23.14 -40.19 -20.20
N ALA A 540 23.02 -39.59 -21.39
CA ALA A 540 21.80 -39.28 -22.16
C ALA A 540 20.48 -38.98 -21.42
N TYR A 541 20.04 -37.71 -21.46
CA TYR A 541 18.62 -37.37 -21.28
C TYR A 541 18.00 -36.87 -22.60
N PRO A 542 16.79 -37.36 -22.96
CA PRO A 542 16.02 -36.88 -24.09
C PRO A 542 15.34 -35.55 -23.74
N ARG A 543 15.05 -34.74 -24.76
CA ARG A 543 14.21 -33.54 -24.63
C ARG A 543 12.91 -33.91 -23.89
N PRO A 544 12.45 -33.14 -22.88
CA PRO A 544 11.15 -33.40 -22.26
C PRO A 544 10.08 -33.20 -23.34
N SER A 545 9.46 -34.30 -23.72
CA SER A 545 8.36 -34.38 -24.66
C SER A 545 7.18 -33.56 -24.13
N SER A 546 6.66 -32.65 -24.95
CA SER A 546 5.36 -31.98 -24.83
C SER A 546 4.15 -32.94 -24.67
N GLN A 547 4.38 -34.25 -24.65
CA GLN A 547 3.39 -35.30 -24.46
C GLN A 547 2.87 -35.39 -23.01
N ILE A 548 3.66 -35.07 -21.98
CA ILE A 548 3.24 -35.30 -20.57
C ILE A 548 2.02 -34.44 -20.19
N VAL A 549 2.00 -33.17 -20.61
CA VAL A 549 0.89 -32.23 -20.32
C VAL A 549 -0.41 -32.64 -21.04
N MET A 550 -0.30 -33.33 -22.19
CA MET A 550 -1.46 -33.77 -22.98
C MET A 550 -2.17 -34.98 -22.36
N HIS A 551 -1.54 -35.70 -21.43
CA HIS A 551 -2.09 -36.89 -20.78
C HIS A 551 -2.70 -36.65 -19.39
N LEU A 552 -2.65 -35.42 -18.84
CA LEU A 552 -3.23 -35.11 -17.53
C LEU A 552 -4.72 -35.51 -17.45
N PRO A 553 -5.18 -36.18 -16.36
CA PRO A 553 -6.59 -36.48 -16.13
C PRO A 553 -7.47 -35.21 -16.18
N ARG A 554 -8.74 -35.36 -16.54
CA ARG A 554 -9.66 -34.20 -16.72
C ARG A 554 -9.83 -33.41 -15.42
N GLU A 555 -9.77 -34.10 -14.30
CA GLU A 555 -9.86 -33.58 -12.94
C GLU A 555 -8.69 -32.65 -12.63
N ILE A 556 -7.47 -33.05 -13.00
CA ILE A 556 -6.26 -32.25 -12.79
C ILE A 556 -6.29 -31.01 -13.68
N ILE A 557 -6.68 -31.16 -14.95
CA ILE A 557 -6.84 -30.02 -15.86
C ILE A 557 -7.85 -29.03 -15.28
N ARG A 558 -8.97 -29.51 -14.71
CA ARG A 558 -9.97 -28.66 -14.06
C ARG A 558 -9.41 -27.94 -12.84
N LEU A 559 -8.68 -28.63 -11.96
CA LEU A 559 -8.05 -28.02 -10.77
C LEU A 559 -7.04 -26.93 -11.17
N ILE A 560 -6.25 -27.16 -12.23
CA ILE A 560 -5.36 -26.13 -12.78
C ILE A 560 -6.17 -24.91 -13.22
N GLY A 561 -7.28 -25.11 -13.95
CA GLY A 561 -8.14 -24.00 -14.35
C GLY A 561 -8.81 -23.27 -13.18
N GLU A 562 -9.17 -23.99 -12.11
CA GLU A 562 -9.80 -23.42 -10.90
C GLU A 562 -8.81 -22.59 -10.08
N ALA A 563 -7.52 -22.96 -10.11
CA ALA A 563 -6.45 -22.23 -9.43
C ALA A 563 -6.02 -20.93 -10.16
N LEU A 564 -6.38 -20.75 -11.43
CA LEU A 564 -6.10 -19.52 -12.18
C LEU A 564 -7.19 -18.48 -11.98
N GLU A 565 -6.79 -17.21 -12.09
CA GLU A 565 -7.69 -16.07 -12.09
C GLU A 565 -8.66 -16.11 -13.28
N PRO A 566 -9.91 -15.62 -13.14
CA PRO A 566 -10.92 -15.68 -14.19
C PRO A 566 -10.48 -15.16 -15.55
N ASN A 567 -9.68 -14.08 -15.58
CA ASN A 567 -9.15 -13.46 -16.79
C ASN A 567 -8.07 -14.29 -17.52
N GLU A 568 -7.41 -15.24 -16.85
CA GLU A 568 -6.37 -16.10 -17.44
C GLU A 568 -6.94 -17.38 -18.05
N ARG A 569 -8.07 -17.86 -17.52
CA ARG A 569 -8.73 -19.11 -17.93
C ARG A 569 -9.00 -19.22 -19.43
N PRO A 570 -9.40 -18.17 -20.18
CA PRO A 570 -9.63 -18.27 -21.62
C PRO A 570 -8.41 -18.71 -22.42
N LYS A 571 -7.19 -18.36 -21.97
CA LYS A 571 -5.94 -18.77 -22.63
C LYS A 571 -5.79 -20.30 -22.65
N LEU A 572 -6.33 -21.00 -21.66
CA LEU A 572 -6.31 -22.46 -21.60
C LEU A 572 -7.18 -23.14 -22.67
N LEU A 573 -8.16 -22.43 -23.23
CA LEU A 573 -9.00 -22.94 -24.33
C LEU A 573 -8.25 -22.99 -25.67
N LEU A 574 -7.06 -22.37 -25.75
CA LEU A 574 -6.21 -22.34 -26.94
C LEU A 574 -5.17 -23.48 -26.96
N VAL A 575 -4.97 -24.19 -25.84
CA VAL A 575 -3.94 -25.22 -25.71
C VAL A 575 -4.20 -26.41 -26.64
N CYS A 576 -5.33 -27.10 -26.47
CA CYS A 576 -5.74 -28.20 -27.35
C CYS A 576 -7.24 -28.50 -27.22
N ARG A 577 -7.79 -29.33 -28.14
CA ARG A 577 -9.21 -29.72 -28.14
C ARG A 577 -9.66 -30.35 -26.82
N ARG A 578 -8.81 -31.18 -26.19
CA ARG A 578 -9.09 -31.84 -24.91
C ARG A 578 -9.25 -30.82 -23.77
N TRP A 579 -8.29 -29.90 -23.64
CA TRP A 579 -8.34 -28.84 -22.64
C TRP A 579 -9.54 -27.93 -22.87
N ARG A 580 -9.79 -27.52 -24.13
CA ARG A 580 -10.99 -26.76 -24.50
C ARG A 580 -12.28 -27.46 -24.07
N SER A 581 -12.44 -28.75 -24.40
CA SER A 581 -13.65 -29.49 -24.03
C SER A 581 -13.83 -29.60 -22.50
N THR A 582 -12.74 -29.83 -21.77
CA THR A 582 -12.73 -30.02 -20.31
C THR A 582 -12.99 -28.71 -19.58
N LEU A 583 -12.33 -27.64 -20.00
CA LEU A 583 -12.34 -26.33 -19.33
C LEU A 583 -13.45 -25.41 -19.80
N SER A 584 -14.07 -25.65 -20.97
CA SER A 584 -15.14 -24.78 -21.50
C SER A 584 -16.21 -24.46 -20.46
N LYS A 585 -16.64 -25.43 -19.67
CA LYS A 585 -17.65 -25.23 -18.63
C LYS A 585 -17.16 -24.30 -17.51
N LEU A 586 -15.89 -24.42 -17.13
CA LEU A 586 -15.28 -23.60 -16.09
C LEU A 586 -15.04 -22.17 -16.60
N VAL A 587 -14.40 -22.02 -17.75
CA VAL A 587 -14.07 -20.71 -18.35
C VAL A 587 -15.33 -19.90 -18.62
N TYR A 588 -16.37 -20.50 -19.19
CA TYR A 588 -17.62 -19.80 -19.46
C TYR A 588 -18.55 -19.74 -18.27
N SER A 589 -18.17 -20.20 -17.07
CA SER A 589 -19.04 -20.09 -15.88
C SER A 589 -18.93 -18.74 -15.18
N ALA A 590 -17.73 -18.15 -15.17
CA ALA A 590 -17.44 -16.81 -14.65
C ALA A 590 -16.59 -16.08 -15.68
N VAL A 591 -17.11 -14.96 -16.19
CA VAL A 591 -16.50 -14.23 -17.30
C VAL A 591 -16.29 -12.79 -16.86
N GLU A 592 -15.06 -12.32 -16.98
CA GLU A 592 -14.71 -10.90 -16.85
C GLU A 592 -14.44 -10.35 -18.25
N LEU A 593 -15.16 -9.29 -18.64
CA LEU A 593 -15.04 -8.68 -19.96
C LEU A 593 -14.68 -7.21 -19.85
N GLN A 594 -13.57 -6.84 -20.48
CA GLN A 594 -13.21 -5.44 -20.68
C GLN A 594 -14.02 -4.85 -21.85
N GLY A 595 -14.21 -3.52 -21.87
CA GLY A 595 -15.11 -2.85 -22.81
C GLY A 595 -14.99 -3.31 -24.27
N CYS A 596 -13.77 -3.38 -24.81
CA CYS A 596 -13.54 -3.80 -26.19
C CYS A 596 -13.88 -5.27 -26.48
N GLN A 597 -14.00 -6.12 -25.47
CA GLN A 597 -14.31 -7.55 -25.60
C GLN A 597 -15.82 -7.82 -25.67
N ILE A 598 -16.63 -6.87 -25.17
CA ILE A 598 -18.09 -7.05 -25.03
C ILE A 598 -18.76 -7.30 -26.40
N PRO A 599 -18.50 -6.53 -27.48
CA PRO A 599 -19.14 -6.77 -28.76
C PRO A 599 -18.85 -8.17 -29.33
N PHE A 600 -17.57 -8.60 -29.28
CA PHE A 600 -17.16 -9.92 -29.75
C PHE A 600 -17.82 -11.05 -28.96
N PHE A 601 -17.94 -10.86 -27.65
CA PHE A 601 -18.61 -11.82 -26.79
C PHE A 601 -20.11 -11.89 -27.11
N VAL A 602 -20.76 -10.75 -27.36
CA VAL A 602 -22.17 -10.69 -27.77
C VAL A 602 -22.42 -11.45 -29.07
N HIS A 603 -21.61 -11.24 -30.12
CA HIS A 603 -21.73 -12.01 -31.36
C HIS A 603 -21.53 -13.51 -31.12
N SER A 604 -20.54 -13.88 -30.30
CA SER A 604 -20.27 -15.27 -29.97
C SER A 604 -21.45 -15.97 -29.28
N ILE A 605 -22.23 -15.24 -28.46
CA ILE A 605 -23.43 -15.77 -27.79
C ILE A 605 -24.46 -16.22 -28.81
N GLU A 606 -24.65 -15.47 -29.89
CA GLU A 606 -25.64 -15.80 -30.91
C GLU A 606 -25.20 -16.99 -31.76
N ASP A 607 -23.93 -17.05 -32.13
CA ASP A 607 -23.37 -18.19 -32.88
C ASP A 607 -23.42 -19.49 -32.06
N ARG A 608 -23.25 -19.38 -30.73
CA ARG A 608 -23.08 -20.56 -29.85
C ARG A 608 -23.91 -20.46 -28.57
N PRO A 609 -25.25 -20.37 -28.65
CA PRO A 609 -26.11 -20.09 -27.50
C PRO A 609 -26.01 -21.17 -26.42
N LYS A 610 -25.73 -22.43 -26.80
CA LYS A 610 -25.54 -23.54 -25.85
C LYS A 610 -24.31 -23.34 -24.96
N ALA A 611 -23.19 -22.83 -25.51
CA ALA A 611 -21.95 -22.63 -24.77
C ALA A 611 -22.11 -21.52 -23.73
N PHE A 612 -22.69 -20.39 -24.15
CA PHE A 612 -22.87 -19.21 -23.30
C PHE A 612 -24.07 -19.30 -22.35
N SER A 613 -24.98 -20.26 -22.56
CA SER A 613 -25.98 -20.62 -21.54
C SER A 613 -25.37 -21.14 -20.22
N ARG A 614 -24.04 -21.24 -20.13
CA ARG A 614 -23.28 -21.64 -18.94
C ARG A 614 -22.76 -20.46 -18.12
N VAL A 615 -22.81 -19.24 -18.64
CA VAL A 615 -22.39 -18.02 -17.93
C VAL A 615 -23.30 -17.82 -16.74
N LYS A 616 -22.70 -17.91 -15.55
CA LYS A 616 -23.34 -17.69 -14.25
C LYS A 616 -22.85 -16.43 -13.58
N GLU A 617 -21.63 -16.02 -13.85
CA GLU A 617 -21.03 -14.83 -13.28
C GLU A 617 -20.46 -13.96 -14.40
N LEU A 618 -20.80 -12.67 -14.36
CA LEU A 618 -20.33 -11.67 -15.31
C LEU A 618 -19.75 -10.50 -14.52
N THR A 619 -18.50 -10.14 -14.85
CA THR A 619 -17.83 -8.95 -14.31
C THR A 619 -17.51 -8.00 -15.46
N LEU A 620 -17.99 -6.77 -15.37
CA LEU A 620 -17.77 -5.70 -16.33
C LEU A 620 -17.00 -4.57 -15.64
N PRO A 621 -15.64 -4.64 -15.58
CA PRO A 621 -14.85 -3.56 -15.04
C PRO A 621 -14.87 -2.35 -15.99
N ASN A 622 -15.06 -1.17 -15.43
CA ASN A 622 -15.06 0.12 -16.10
C ASN A 622 -13.62 0.58 -16.26
N ARG A 623 -12.87 -0.16 -17.10
CA ARG A 623 -11.57 0.32 -17.57
C ARG A 623 -11.84 1.21 -18.79
N ALA A 624 -12.17 2.47 -18.52
CA ALA A 624 -12.47 3.50 -19.51
C ALA A 624 -11.29 3.80 -20.47
N SER A 625 -10.08 3.30 -20.21
CA SER A 625 -8.86 3.60 -20.96
C SER A 625 -8.47 2.53 -21.97
N VAL A 626 -9.40 2.03 -22.78
CA VAL A 626 -8.98 1.36 -24.02
C VAL A 626 -8.65 2.46 -25.04
N PRO A 627 -7.42 2.49 -25.60
CA PRO A 627 -7.02 3.55 -26.53
C PRO A 627 -7.99 3.66 -27.70
N THR A 628 -8.48 4.88 -27.94
CA THR A 628 -9.32 5.29 -29.07
C THR A 628 -8.73 4.90 -30.43
N ALA A 629 -7.43 4.58 -30.47
CA ALA A 629 -6.67 4.21 -31.66
C ALA A 629 -6.96 2.80 -32.23
N MET A 630 -7.57 1.89 -31.48
CA MET A 630 -7.83 0.55 -32.02
C MET A 630 -9.14 0.55 -32.84
N LYS A 631 -9.04 0.87 -34.14
CA LYS A 631 -10.16 0.75 -35.10
C LYS A 631 -10.56 -0.72 -35.26
N TRP A 632 -11.41 -1.21 -34.36
CA TRP A 632 -11.95 -2.56 -34.43
C TRP A 632 -12.83 -2.71 -35.68
N ARG A 633 -12.60 -3.74 -36.49
CA ARG A 633 -13.61 -4.20 -37.47
C ARG A 633 -14.70 -4.92 -36.69
N THR A 634 -15.68 -4.17 -36.18
CA THR A 634 -16.95 -4.77 -35.78
C THR A 634 -17.59 -5.40 -37.02
N PRO A 635 -18.36 -6.48 -36.87
CA PRO A 635 -19.21 -6.98 -37.95
C PRO A 635 -20.13 -5.83 -38.40
N GLU A 636 -19.86 -5.29 -39.58
CA GLU A 636 -20.56 -4.15 -40.21
C GLU A 636 -21.95 -4.55 -40.70
N ASP A 637 -22.70 -5.34 -39.94
CA ASP A 637 -24.06 -5.71 -40.33
C ASP A 637 -25.09 -4.91 -39.52
N PRO A 638 -25.43 -3.67 -39.96
CA PRO A 638 -26.55 -2.90 -39.40
C PRO A 638 -27.82 -3.74 -39.26
N THR A 639 -28.08 -4.68 -40.19
CA THR A 639 -29.29 -5.51 -40.13
C THR A 639 -29.31 -6.45 -38.93
N TRP A 640 -28.13 -6.83 -38.41
CA TRP A 640 -28.03 -7.57 -37.16
C TRP A 640 -28.42 -6.72 -35.96
N ILE A 641 -27.89 -5.48 -35.89
CA ILE A 641 -28.23 -4.53 -34.82
C ILE A 641 -29.73 -4.22 -34.88
N ASP A 642 -30.28 -3.94 -36.06
CA ASP A 642 -31.71 -3.69 -36.29
C ASP A 642 -32.57 -4.84 -35.75
N ARG A 643 -32.17 -6.09 -36.00
CA ARG A 643 -32.86 -7.28 -35.45
C ARG A 643 -32.81 -7.35 -33.93
N GLN A 644 -31.72 -6.93 -33.30
CA GLN A 644 -31.66 -6.88 -31.83
C GLN A 644 -32.51 -5.74 -31.27
N MET A 645 -32.47 -4.56 -31.90
CA MET A 645 -33.24 -3.37 -31.49
C MET A 645 -34.74 -3.56 -31.66
N ALA A 646 -35.18 -4.24 -32.71
CA ALA A 646 -36.59 -4.60 -32.92
C ALA A 646 -37.22 -5.38 -31.75
N ARG A 647 -36.39 -6.00 -30.88
CA ARG A 647 -36.87 -6.70 -29.68
C ARG A 647 -37.32 -5.76 -28.56
N PHE A 648 -36.88 -4.50 -28.59
CA PHE A 648 -37.18 -3.48 -27.59
C PHE A 648 -38.23 -2.45 -28.07
N ALA A 649 -38.61 -2.51 -29.36
CA ALA A 649 -39.58 -1.63 -30.02
C ALA A 649 -40.93 -1.49 -29.30
N ASP A 650 -41.39 -2.55 -28.62
CA ASP A 650 -42.67 -2.53 -27.91
C ASP A 650 -42.60 -1.84 -26.53
N SER A 651 -41.42 -1.49 -26.01
CA SER A 651 -41.23 -1.06 -24.61
C SER A 651 -40.34 0.16 -24.41
N MET A 652 -39.69 0.63 -25.48
CA MET A 652 -38.97 1.89 -25.53
C MET A 652 -39.56 2.74 -26.64
N ASP A 653 -39.50 4.06 -26.49
CA ASP A 653 -39.88 4.96 -27.56
C ASP A 653 -38.89 4.87 -28.74
N GLN A 654 -39.37 5.21 -29.93
CA GLN A 654 -38.57 5.08 -31.15
C GLN A 654 -37.30 5.94 -31.13
N SER A 655 -37.31 7.07 -30.42
CA SER A 655 -36.15 7.96 -30.32
C SER A 655 -35.02 7.31 -29.53
N THR A 656 -35.32 6.77 -28.34
CA THR A 656 -34.37 6.04 -27.50
C THR A 656 -33.79 4.82 -28.21
N ILE A 657 -34.59 4.11 -29.01
CA ILE A 657 -34.11 2.96 -29.78
C ILE A 657 -33.16 3.38 -30.89
N GLU A 658 -33.48 4.46 -31.62
CA GLU A 658 -32.61 4.95 -32.69
C GLU A 658 -31.29 5.51 -32.12
N GLU A 659 -31.35 6.18 -30.97
CA GLU A 659 -30.16 6.62 -30.24
C GLU A 659 -29.29 5.42 -29.81
N TRP A 660 -29.88 4.41 -29.15
CA TRP A 660 -29.16 3.20 -28.76
C TRP A 660 -28.56 2.47 -29.97
N ARG A 661 -29.30 2.40 -31.07
CA ARG A 661 -28.84 1.82 -32.33
C ARG A 661 -27.62 2.55 -32.87
N GLU A 662 -27.68 3.88 -32.95
CA GLU A 662 -26.56 4.71 -33.40
C GLU A 662 -25.35 4.59 -32.47
N ASP A 663 -25.55 4.48 -31.16
CA ASP A 663 -24.45 4.32 -30.20
C ASP A 663 -23.81 2.92 -30.26
N LEU A 664 -24.59 1.86 -30.54
CA LEU A 664 -24.05 0.54 -30.86
C LEU A 664 -23.18 0.59 -32.13
N LEU A 665 -23.60 1.34 -33.16
CA LEU A 665 -22.84 1.57 -34.38
C LEU A 665 -21.57 2.41 -34.13
N ARG A 666 -21.63 3.38 -33.21
CA ARG A 666 -20.47 4.15 -32.72
C ARG A 666 -19.56 3.37 -31.77
N LYS A 667 -19.95 2.14 -31.41
CA LYS A 667 -19.18 1.20 -30.57
C LYS A 667 -19.07 1.64 -29.11
N GLY A 668 -20.11 2.26 -28.56
CA GLY A 668 -20.18 2.55 -27.14
C GLY A 668 -20.20 1.25 -26.30
N ASN A 669 -19.19 1.07 -25.44
CA ASN A 669 -19.02 -0.17 -24.66
C ASN A 669 -20.23 -0.49 -23.78
N ASN A 670 -20.91 0.55 -23.32
CA ASN A 670 -22.01 0.42 -22.38
C ASN A 670 -23.30 -0.06 -23.04
N GLU A 671 -23.55 0.37 -24.28
CA GLU A 671 -24.67 -0.05 -25.11
C GLU A 671 -24.55 -1.53 -25.43
N TRP A 672 -23.32 -1.97 -25.73
CA TRP A 672 -22.98 -3.37 -25.91
C TRP A 672 -23.13 -4.17 -24.61
N ALA A 673 -22.80 -3.58 -23.46
CA ALA A 673 -23.00 -4.21 -22.16
C ALA A 673 -24.49 -4.39 -21.84
N ALA A 674 -25.32 -3.38 -22.10
CA ALA A 674 -26.78 -3.46 -21.95
C ALA A 674 -27.35 -4.61 -22.80
N LEU A 675 -26.91 -4.70 -24.06
CA LEU A 675 -27.29 -5.79 -24.95
C LEU A 675 -26.82 -7.15 -24.42
N LEU A 676 -25.57 -7.27 -23.97
CA LEU A 676 -25.00 -8.49 -23.39
C LEU A 676 -25.83 -8.99 -22.20
N ILE A 677 -26.12 -8.11 -21.24
CA ILE A 677 -26.92 -8.41 -20.05
C ILE A 677 -28.29 -8.98 -20.45
N SER A 678 -28.91 -8.42 -21.50
CA SER A 678 -30.21 -8.90 -22.00
C SER A 678 -30.19 -10.32 -22.61
N LEU A 679 -29.00 -10.83 -22.99
CA LEU A 679 -28.84 -12.14 -23.63
C LEU A 679 -28.55 -13.27 -22.62
N LEU A 680 -28.04 -12.97 -21.42
CA LEU A 680 -27.56 -13.95 -20.45
C LEU A 680 -28.68 -14.47 -19.51
N ARG A 681 -29.32 -15.57 -19.92
CA ARG A 681 -30.49 -16.14 -19.20
C ARG A 681 -30.18 -16.91 -17.92
N LYS A 682 -28.92 -17.31 -17.70
CA LYS A 682 -28.52 -18.10 -16.52
C LYS A 682 -27.56 -17.36 -15.60
N LEU A 683 -27.48 -16.03 -15.75
CA LEU A 683 -26.68 -15.18 -14.90
C LEU A 683 -27.20 -15.26 -13.45
N VAL A 684 -26.28 -15.48 -12.53
CA VAL A 684 -26.46 -15.63 -11.08
C VAL A 684 -25.76 -14.51 -10.32
N VAL A 685 -24.59 -14.09 -10.78
CA VAL A 685 -23.79 -13.02 -10.18
C VAL A 685 -23.45 -11.99 -11.25
N LEU A 686 -23.64 -10.72 -10.92
CA LEU A 686 -23.34 -9.59 -11.80
C LEU A 686 -22.50 -8.56 -11.05
N HIS A 687 -21.29 -8.33 -11.51
CA HIS A 687 -20.40 -7.27 -11.03
C HIS A 687 -20.29 -6.21 -12.11
N ILE A 688 -20.71 -4.99 -11.81
CA ILE A 688 -20.69 -3.86 -12.73
C ILE A 688 -19.96 -2.70 -12.06
N GLU A 689 -18.84 -2.29 -12.64
CA GLU A 689 -18.33 -0.93 -12.43
C GLU A 689 -19.13 0.01 -13.36
N PRO A 690 -19.41 1.26 -12.96
CA PRO A 690 -20.50 2.07 -13.48
C PRO A 690 -20.37 2.22 -14.98
N LEU A 691 -21.31 1.61 -15.66
CA LEU A 691 -21.61 1.91 -17.04
C LEU A 691 -22.54 3.11 -16.98
N ARG A 692 -22.02 4.33 -17.19
CA ARG A 692 -22.84 5.54 -17.37
C ARG A 692 -23.45 5.56 -18.78
N PRO A 693 -24.49 4.76 -19.02
CA PRO A 693 -25.60 5.29 -19.80
C PRO A 693 -26.96 4.85 -19.27
N GLU A 694 -27.92 5.74 -19.48
CA GLU A 694 -29.34 5.54 -19.30
C GLU A 694 -29.85 4.23 -19.92
N ILE A 695 -29.21 3.72 -20.97
CA ILE A 695 -29.64 2.48 -21.61
C ILE A 695 -29.43 1.23 -20.77
N VAL A 696 -28.33 1.13 -20.01
CA VAL A 696 -28.09 -0.02 -19.11
C VAL A 696 -29.14 -0.01 -18.01
N ARG A 697 -29.37 1.17 -17.41
CA ARG A 697 -30.45 1.41 -16.43
C ARG A 697 -31.79 1.01 -17.01
N ARG A 698 -32.12 1.46 -18.22
CA ARG A 698 -33.39 1.16 -18.89
C ARG A 698 -33.57 -0.33 -19.14
N VAL A 699 -32.54 -1.03 -19.64
CA VAL A 699 -32.60 -2.48 -19.87
C VAL A 699 -32.83 -3.24 -18.56
N LEU A 700 -32.12 -2.87 -17.50
CA LEU A 700 -32.27 -3.48 -16.18
C LEU A 700 -33.64 -3.17 -15.56
N TYR A 701 -34.17 -1.96 -15.75
CA TYR A 701 -35.52 -1.56 -15.36
C TYR A 701 -36.58 -2.41 -16.08
N LEU A 702 -36.48 -2.59 -17.40
CA LEU A 702 -37.39 -3.44 -18.17
C LEU A 702 -37.32 -4.90 -17.67
N ALA A 703 -36.12 -5.40 -17.35
CA ALA A 703 -35.94 -6.74 -16.82
C ALA A 703 -36.54 -6.91 -15.42
N GLY A 704 -36.34 -5.92 -14.53
CA GLY A 704 -36.91 -5.89 -13.18
C GLY A 704 -38.43 -5.85 -13.19
N THR A 705 -39.01 -5.00 -14.05
CA THR A 705 -40.47 -4.82 -14.19
C THR A 705 -41.14 -5.87 -15.10
N ARG A 706 -40.36 -6.79 -15.67
CA ARG A 706 -40.81 -7.84 -16.61
C ARG A 706 -41.56 -7.28 -17.82
N GLN A 707 -41.16 -6.11 -18.30
CA GLN A 707 -41.65 -5.55 -19.55
C GLN A 707 -40.99 -6.25 -20.74
N PRO A 708 -41.59 -6.21 -21.95
CA PRO A 708 -40.95 -6.76 -23.14
C PRO A 708 -39.53 -6.19 -23.37
N PRO A 709 -38.57 -7.02 -23.85
CA PRO A 709 -38.71 -8.42 -24.22
C PRO A 709 -38.60 -9.43 -23.06
N PHE A 710 -38.49 -8.96 -21.81
CA PHE A 710 -38.22 -9.79 -20.63
C PHE A 710 -39.44 -10.53 -20.09
N ASP A 711 -40.64 -10.07 -20.45
CA ASP A 711 -41.92 -10.74 -20.21
C ASP A 711 -41.91 -12.21 -20.66
N LYS A 712 -41.40 -12.46 -21.87
CA LYS A 712 -41.27 -13.78 -22.50
C LYS A 712 -39.90 -14.38 -22.27
N LYS A 713 -38.85 -13.54 -22.31
CA LYS A 713 -37.45 -13.97 -22.16
C LYS A 713 -36.96 -13.60 -20.76
N LYS A 714 -37.05 -14.55 -19.85
CA LYS A 714 -36.65 -14.48 -18.43
C LYS A 714 -35.13 -14.27 -18.19
N ALA A 715 -34.49 -13.31 -18.85
CA ALA A 715 -33.13 -12.90 -18.55
C ALA A 715 -33.09 -12.31 -17.13
N LEU A 716 -31.95 -12.45 -16.44
CA LEU A 716 -31.75 -12.01 -15.04
C LEU A 716 -32.70 -12.62 -13.98
N HIS A 717 -33.66 -13.47 -14.36
CA HIS A 717 -34.54 -14.13 -13.39
C HIS A 717 -33.80 -15.08 -12.44
N LYS A 718 -32.56 -15.47 -12.76
CA LYS A 718 -31.69 -16.29 -11.90
C LYS A 718 -30.63 -15.46 -11.18
N LEU A 719 -30.64 -14.13 -11.35
CA LEU A 719 -29.66 -13.26 -10.72
C LEU A 719 -29.91 -13.27 -9.21
N GLU A 720 -28.91 -13.74 -8.46
CA GLU A 720 -28.92 -13.88 -7.01
C GLU A 720 -28.07 -12.81 -6.34
N LYS A 721 -26.99 -12.35 -6.99
CA LYS A 721 -26.08 -11.35 -6.43
C LYS A 721 -25.77 -10.26 -7.42
N ILE A 722 -25.73 -9.03 -6.94
CA ILE A 722 -25.22 -7.90 -7.69
C ILE A 722 -24.21 -7.08 -6.88
N ALA A 723 -23.15 -6.64 -7.54
CA ALA A 723 -22.20 -5.71 -6.97
C ALA A 723 -21.99 -4.52 -7.93
N PHE A 724 -22.22 -3.32 -7.43
CA PHE A 724 -21.90 -2.05 -8.08
C PHE A 724 -20.65 -1.45 -7.47
N LEU A 725 -19.67 -1.12 -8.31
CA LEU A 725 -18.42 -0.51 -7.89
C LEU A 725 -18.25 0.83 -8.62
N LEU A 726 -18.92 1.87 -8.13
CA LEU A 726 -18.89 3.20 -8.72
C LEU A 726 -17.51 3.84 -8.55
N LEU A 727 -17.03 4.44 -9.64
CA LEU A 727 -15.86 5.31 -9.64
C LEU A 727 -16.21 6.59 -8.87
N GLU A 728 -15.18 7.24 -8.32
CA GLU A 728 -15.32 8.39 -7.40
C GLU A 728 -16.10 9.57 -8.00
N HIS A 729 -16.14 9.68 -9.32
CA HIS A 729 -16.84 10.76 -10.03
C HIS A 729 -18.26 10.40 -10.49
N VAL A 730 -18.76 9.19 -10.16
CA VAL A 730 -20.09 8.74 -10.58
C VAL A 730 -21.05 8.68 -9.42
N ASP A 731 -21.98 9.62 -9.43
CA ASP A 731 -23.11 9.62 -8.53
C ASP A 731 -24.16 8.58 -8.92
N LEU A 732 -24.55 7.75 -7.97
CA LEU A 732 -25.68 6.84 -8.05
C LEU A 732 -26.96 7.58 -7.70
N CYS A 733 -28.08 7.25 -8.34
CA CYS A 733 -29.40 7.65 -7.90
C CYS A 733 -30.08 6.39 -7.34
N PRO A 734 -30.16 6.19 -6.00
CA PRO A 734 -30.64 4.94 -5.40
C PRO A 734 -31.98 4.48 -5.97
N ASP A 735 -32.90 5.41 -6.17
CA ASP A 735 -34.27 5.15 -6.63
C ASP A 735 -34.33 4.70 -8.09
N GLN A 736 -33.37 5.10 -8.91
CA GLN A 736 -33.27 4.66 -10.30
C GLN A 736 -32.39 3.42 -10.43
N ASP A 737 -31.27 3.38 -9.69
CA ASP A 737 -30.20 2.40 -9.87
C ASP A 737 -30.40 1.14 -9.03
N LEU A 738 -30.95 1.23 -7.81
CA LEU A 738 -31.12 0.08 -6.92
C LEU A 738 -32.52 -0.50 -7.01
N PHE A 739 -33.54 0.33 -7.13
CA PHE A 739 -34.96 -0.07 -7.10
C PHE A 739 -35.30 -1.21 -8.08
N MET A 740 -34.74 -1.17 -9.29
CA MET A 740 -35.01 -2.18 -10.31
C MET A 740 -34.62 -3.60 -9.90
N PHE A 741 -33.60 -3.77 -9.05
CA PHE A 741 -33.17 -5.08 -8.56
C PHE A 741 -34.12 -5.67 -7.54
N PHE A 742 -34.80 -4.84 -6.74
CA PHE A 742 -35.80 -5.29 -5.77
C PHE A 742 -36.98 -5.99 -6.45
N SER A 743 -37.21 -5.73 -7.74
CA SER A 743 -38.26 -6.40 -8.52
C SER A 743 -37.84 -7.77 -9.08
N LEU A 744 -36.55 -8.14 -9.01
CA LEU A 744 -36.05 -9.43 -9.50
C LEU A 744 -36.37 -10.57 -8.51
N PRO A 745 -36.94 -11.70 -8.96
CA PRO A 745 -37.43 -12.73 -8.06
C PRO A 745 -36.34 -13.52 -7.32
N SER A 746 -35.15 -13.62 -7.91
CA SER A 746 -34.05 -14.43 -7.37
C SER A 746 -32.99 -13.64 -6.65
N ILE A 747 -33.05 -12.30 -6.64
CA ILE A 747 -32.01 -11.50 -5.99
C ILE A 747 -32.00 -11.78 -4.48
N ARG A 748 -30.80 -11.94 -3.93
CA ARG A 748 -30.55 -12.24 -2.51
C ARG A 748 -29.53 -11.30 -1.90
N SER A 749 -28.57 -10.80 -2.68
CA SER A 749 -27.48 -9.96 -2.19
C SER A 749 -27.27 -8.75 -3.11
N ILE A 750 -27.22 -7.56 -2.54
CA ILE A 750 -26.91 -6.30 -3.20
C ILE A 750 -25.69 -5.69 -2.51
N HIS A 751 -24.63 -5.43 -3.26
CA HIS A 751 -23.47 -4.68 -2.80
C HIS A 751 -23.32 -3.43 -3.68
N VAL A 752 -23.20 -2.27 -3.07
CA VAL A 752 -22.98 -1.00 -3.76
C VAL A 752 -21.81 -0.32 -3.11
N ARG A 753 -20.87 0.17 -3.91
CA ARG A 753 -19.80 1.05 -3.48
C ARG A 753 -19.78 2.28 -4.36
N GLY A 754 -19.61 3.48 -3.80
CA GLY A 754 -19.49 4.70 -4.60
C GLY A 754 -20.07 5.95 -3.99
N ARG A 755 -20.33 6.96 -4.82
CA ARG A 755 -20.91 8.25 -4.42
C ARG A 755 -22.39 8.29 -4.81
N ILE A 756 -23.21 9.06 -4.09
CA ILE A 756 -24.62 9.23 -4.42
C ILE A 756 -24.95 10.71 -4.61
N ASP A 757 -25.81 10.98 -5.60
CA ASP A 757 -26.28 12.32 -5.94
C ASP A 757 -27.41 12.74 -4.98
N PRO A 758 -27.22 13.78 -4.14
CA PRO A 758 -28.28 14.30 -3.29
C PRO A 758 -29.34 15.10 -4.07
N ALA A 759 -29.04 15.58 -5.29
CA ALA A 759 -29.92 16.52 -6.00
C ALA A 759 -31.14 15.85 -6.66
N LEU A 760 -31.24 14.51 -6.63
CA LEU A 760 -32.27 13.74 -7.30
C LEU A 760 -33.25 13.12 -6.29
N GLU A 761 -33.88 13.97 -5.47
CA GLU A 761 -35.07 13.58 -4.72
C GLU A 761 -36.23 13.30 -5.70
N ILE A 762 -36.50 12.03 -5.95
CA ILE A 762 -37.71 11.61 -6.63
C ILE A 762 -38.57 10.97 -5.55
N GLU A 763 -39.85 11.37 -5.45
CA GLU A 763 -40.83 10.66 -4.62
C GLU A 763 -41.02 9.22 -5.13
N ALA A 764 -40.07 8.34 -4.81
CA ALA A 764 -40.09 6.97 -5.26
C ALA A 764 -41.16 6.19 -4.51
N LYS A 765 -42.00 5.49 -5.26
CA LYS A 765 -42.91 4.50 -4.67
C LYS A 765 -42.07 3.46 -3.94
N PRO A 766 -42.49 3.02 -2.74
CA PRO A 766 -41.74 2.02 -1.99
C PRO A 766 -41.57 0.72 -2.82
N PRO A 767 -40.43 0.02 -2.69
CA PRO A 767 -40.19 -1.20 -3.45
C PRO A 767 -41.21 -2.29 -3.13
N PRO A 768 -41.47 -3.21 -4.08
CA PRO A 768 -42.23 -4.41 -3.76
C PRO A 768 -41.53 -5.22 -2.67
N ARG A 769 -42.28 -6.07 -1.95
CA ARG A 769 -41.66 -6.98 -0.99
C ARG A 769 -40.70 -7.96 -1.67
N THR A 770 -39.51 -8.13 -1.11
CA THR A 770 -38.41 -8.89 -1.72
C THR A 770 -37.86 -9.97 -0.83
N LYS A 771 -37.14 -10.92 -1.44
CA LYS A 771 -36.41 -11.99 -0.75
C LYS A 771 -34.92 -11.65 -0.54
N ILE A 772 -34.56 -10.37 -0.57
CA ILE A 772 -33.18 -9.95 -0.34
C ILE A 772 -32.80 -10.30 1.10
N GLU A 773 -31.64 -10.96 1.24
CA GLU A 773 -31.08 -11.40 2.51
C GLU A 773 -29.87 -10.55 2.91
N GLU A 774 -29.23 -9.85 1.97
CA GLU A 774 -28.02 -9.07 2.21
C GLU A 774 -28.02 -7.76 1.43
N ILE A 775 -27.77 -6.66 2.14
CA ILE A 775 -27.51 -5.34 1.57
C ILE A 775 -26.20 -4.82 2.16
N ARG A 776 -25.25 -4.46 1.30
CA ARG A 776 -23.98 -3.81 1.67
C ARG A 776 -23.81 -2.52 0.89
N LEU A 777 -23.59 -1.43 1.58
CA LEU A 777 -23.50 -0.10 1.01
C LEU A 777 -22.22 0.56 1.52
N ASP A 778 -21.26 0.78 0.64
CA ASP A 778 -19.97 1.41 0.90
C ASP A 778 -19.96 2.78 0.20
N LEU A 779 -20.63 3.76 0.80
CA LEU A 779 -21.05 4.98 0.11
C LEU A 779 -20.30 6.23 0.59
N GLN A 780 -19.91 7.12 -0.31
CA GLN A 780 -19.48 8.49 0.00
C GLN A 780 -20.74 9.37 -0.02
N TRP A 781 -21.34 9.64 1.14
CA TRP A 781 -22.58 10.46 1.15
C TRP A 781 -22.85 11.17 2.48
N SER A 782 -23.66 12.22 2.41
CA SER A 782 -24.31 12.93 3.48
C SER A 782 -25.60 12.23 3.99
N GLU A 783 -26.57 11.92 3.13
CA GLU A 783 -27.95 11.67 3.59
C GLU A 783 -28.50 10.28 3.21
N PRO A 784 -29.12 9.52 4.13
CA PRO A 784 -29.71 8.18 3.90
C PRO A 784 -30.95 8.05 3.00
N PHE A 785 -31.15 8.93 2.02
CA PHE A 785 -32.37 8.97 1.20
C PHE A 785 -32.76 7.61 0.59
N GLY A 786 -34.03 7.21 0.76
CA GLY A 786 -34.61 5.99 0.19
C GLY A 786 -34.17 4.66 0.86
N LEU A 787 -33.05 4.64 1.58
CA LEU A 787 -32.57 3.46 2.34
C LEU A 787 -33.59 2.87 3.31
N PRO A 788 -34.37 3.68 4.07
CA PRO A 788 -35.43 3.17 4.93
C PRO A 788 -36.44 2.28 4.16
N ALA A 789 -36.80 2.68 2.94
CA ALA A 789 -37.76 1.95 2.12
C ALA A 789 -37.18 0.60 1.65
N TYR A 790 -35.88 0.55 1.31
CA TYR A 790 -35.20 -0.69 0.93
C TYR A 790 -35.18 -1.71 2.07
N ILE A 791 -34.85 -1.28 3.30
CA ILE A 791 -34.87 -2.17 4.47
C ILE A 791 -36.28 -2.72 4.73
N ARG A 792 -37.31 -1.85 4.74
CA ARG A 792 -38.71 -2.26 4.96
C ARG A 792 -39.25 -3.18 3.87
N SER A 793 -38.73 -3.09 2.65
CA SER A 793 -39.14 -3.93 1.53
C SER A 793 -38.61 -5.37 1.62
N CYS A 794 -37.58 -5.64 2.41
CA CYS A 794 -37.01 -6.98 2.54
C CYS A 794 -37.87 -7.85 3.47
N GLU A 795 -38.16 -9.10 3.09
CA GLU A 795 -38.91 -10.03 3.93
C GLU A 795 -38.03 -10.72 4.98
N ASN A 796 -36.76 -11.00 4.65
CA ASN A 796 -35.85 -11.80 5.46
C ASN A 796 -34.40 -11.26 5.42
N LEU A 797 -34.23 -9.96 5.68
CA LEU A 797 -32.90 -9.35 5.67
C LEU A 797 -32.05 -9.93 6.81
N LYS A 798 -30.97 -10.65 6.46
CA LYS A 798 -30.02 -11.25 7.41
C LYS A 798 -28.80 -10.38 7.65
N ARG A 799 -28.35 -9.64 6.64
CA ARG A 799 -27.18 -8.76 6.75
C ARG A 799 -27.48 -7.38 6.19
N PHE A 800 -27.23 -6.37 7.00
CA PHE A 800 -27.23 -4.99 6.58
C PHE A 800 -25.89 -4.36 6.96
N SER A 801 -25.18 -3.83 5.96
CA SER A 801 -23.94 -3.09 6.15
C SER A 801 -24.04 -1.75 5.44
N PHE A 802 -23.80 -0.67 6.17
CA PHE A 802 -23.70 0.68 5.68
C PHE A 802 -22.40 1.27 6.21
N THR A 803 -21.45 1.49 5.29
CA THR A 803 -20.19 2.14 5.55
C THR A 803 -20.14 3.48 4.83
N ASN A 804 -20.10 4.57 5.60
CA ASN A 804 -19.91 5.89 5.01
C ASN A 804 -18.41 6.19 4.80
N GLN A 805 -17.99 6.32 3.54
CA GLN A 805 -16.65 6.62 3.04
C GLN A 805 -16.48 8.13 2.80
N TYR A 806 -16.87 8.95 3.77
CA TYR A 806 -16.80 10.39 3.63
C TYR A 806 -15.36 10.89 3.35
N ASN A 807 -15.18 11.59 2.23
CA ASN A 807 -13.97 12.33 1.86
C ASN A 807 -14.08 13.78 2.37
N GLN A 808 -12.99 14.33 2.90
CA GLN A 808 -12.96 15.53 3.73
C GLN A 808 -13.39 16.86 3.08
N GLU A 809 -13.65 16.88 1.79
CA GLU A 809 -13.80 18.12 1.01
C GLU A 809 -15.24 18.66 0.98
N GLU A 810 -16.26 17.83 1.24
CA GLU A 810 -17.66 18.21 1.08
C GLU A 810 -18.41 18.14 2.40
N ARG A 811 -18.64 19.27 3.10
CA ARG A 811 -19.36 19.41 4.40
C ARG A 811 -20.11 18.15 4.89
N ALA A 812 -19.73 17.65 6.07
CA ALA A 812 -20.33 16.45 6.64
C ALA A 812 -21.85 16.62 6.79
N PRO A 813 -22.65 15.58 6.53
CA PRO A 813 -24.09 15.65 6.77
C PRO A 813 -24.40 16.10 8.18
N ASP A 814 -25.51 16.83 8.31
CA ASP A 814 -26.11 17.07 9.61
C ASP A 814 -26.53 15.70 10.19
N ASP A 815 -25.87 15.31 11.30
CA ASP A 815 -25.94 13.99 11.95
C ASP A 815 -27.34 13.70 12.56
N CYS A 816 -28.31 14.61 12.42
CA CYS A 816 -29.64 14.56 13.05
C CYS A 816 -30.54 13.45 12.50
N ASP A 817 -30.44 13.14 11.20
CA ASP A 817 -31.42 12.25 10.56
C ASP A 817 -31.05 10.77 10.64
N PHE A 818 -29.79 10.46 10.98
CA PHE A 818 -29.27 9.08 10.96
C PHE A 818 -30.08 8.11 11.85
N ARG A 819 -30.62 8.59 12.98
CA ARG A 819 -31.44 7.75 13.88
C ARG A 819 -32.77 7.36 13.25
N THR A 820 -33.54 8.36 12.81
CA THR A 820 -34.90 8.18 12.29
C THR A 820 -34.88 7.38 11.00
N GLU A 821 -33.79 7.46 10.25
CA GLU A 821 -33.66 6.80 8.96
C GLU A 821 -33.38 5.30 9.05
N PHE A 822 -32.59 4.82 10.00
CA PHE A 822 -32.25 3.40 10.03
C PHE A 822 -33.01 2.60 11.09
N TYR A 823 -33.24 3.14 12.29
CA TYR A 823 -33.73 2.31 13.39
C TYR A 823 -35.16 1.81 13.19
N GLU A 824 -36.10 2.68 12.81
CA GLU A 824 -37.50 2.28 12.58
C GLU A 824 -37.62 1.22 11.47
N PRO A 825 -36.94 1.35 10.31
CA PRO A 825 -36.89 0.28 9.31
C PRO A 825 -36.29 -1.02 9.82
N LEU A 826 -35.22 -0.96 10.62
CA LEU A 826 -34.56 -2.16 11.14
C LEU A 826 -35.48 -2.95 12.09
N LEU A 827 -36.41 -2.29 12.79
CA LEU A 827 -37.42 -3.00 13.61
C LEU A 827 -38.27 -3.97 12.79
N SER A 828 -38.48 -3.71 11.50
CA SER A 828 -39.16 -4.65 10.60
C SER A 828 -38.39 -5.97 10.40
N GLN A 829 -37.08 -5.97 10.66
CA GLN A 829 -36.17 -7.11 10.43
C GLN A 829 -35.67 -7.76 11.74
N LYS A 830 -36.23 -7.39 12.90
CA LYS A 830 -35.73 -7.82 14.23
C LYS A 830 -35.63 -9.33 14.44
N HIS A 831 -36.43 -10.13 13.73
CA HIS A 831 -36.45 -11.59 13.84
C HIS A 831 -35.51 -12.31 12.86
N ASN A 832 -34.93 -11.59 11.89
CA ASN A 832 -34.14 -12.17 10.80
C ASN A 832 -32.71 -11.64 10.74
N LEU A 833 -32.47 -10.41 11.21
CA LEU A 833 -31.18 -9.74 11.08
C LEU A 833 -30.11 -10.44 11.94
N GLU A 834 -29.09 -10.99 11.29
CA GLU A 834 -27.95 -11.68 11.91
C GLU A 834 -26.71 -10.77 12.01
N VAL A 835 -26.51 -9.87 11.05
CA VAL A 835 -25.34 -8.98 10.98
C VAL A 835 -25.79 -7.56 10.69
N LEU A 836 -25.46 -6.64 11.61
CA LEU A 836 -25.67 -5.20 11.45
C LEU A 836 -24.32 -4.49 11.54
N ASP A 837 -23.94 -3.79 10.48
CA ASP A 837 -22.69 -3.04 10.40
C ASP A 837 -22.98 -1.59 9.97
N LEU A 838 -22.94 -0.67 10.92
CA LEU A 838 -23.16 0.76 10.74
C LEU A 838 -21.87 1.51 11.12
N ASN A 839 -20.85 1.40 10.27
CA ASN A 839 -19.54 2.00 10.51
C ASN A 839 -19.37 3.29 9.70
N TYR A 840 -18.74 4.30 10.28
CA TYR A 840 -18.21 5.45 9.53
C TYR A 840 -16.70 5.27 9.38
N ARG A 841 -16.20 5.29 8.14
CA ARG A 841 -14.75 5.27 7.84
C ARG A 841 -14.20 6.66 7.50
N GLY A 842 -15.07 7.67 7.45
CA GLY A 842 -14.70 9.07 7.23
C GLY A 842 -14.06 9.75 8.43
N THR A 843 -13.27 10.77 8.14
CA THR A 843 -12.29 11.44 9.03
C THR A 843 -12.80 12.75 9.64
N ALA A 844 -14.02 13.15 9.32
CA ALA A 844 -14.50 14.51 9.55
C ALA A 844 -15.32 14.70 10.83
N TYR A 845 -15.60 13.64 11.57
CA TYR A 845 -16.35 13.72 12.83
C TYR A 845 -15.44 13.79 14.05
N ASP A 846 -14.35 14.52 13.92
CA ASP A 846 -13.78 15.15 15.08
C ASP A 846 -14.64 16.41 15.28
N ASP A 847 -15.41 16.48 16.37
CA ASP A 847 -16.12 17.68 16.85
C ASP A 847 -15.16 18.88 17.10
N LEU A 848 -13.91 18.77 16.65
CA LEU A 848 -12.78 19.70 16.73
C LEU A 848 -12.67 20.63 15.52
N TYR A 849 -13.40 20.41 14.42
CA TYR A 849 -13.22 21.22 13.20
C TYR A 849 -13.70 22.68 13.26
N ASP A 850 -14.30 23.12 14.36
CA ASP A 850 -14.55 24.56 14.64
C ASP A 850 -13.75 25.12 15.82
N LEU A 851 -12.86 24.34 16.42
CA LEU A 851 -12.04 24.78 17.55
C LEU A 851 -10.74 25.41 17.06
N GLN A 852 -10.84 26.56 16.39
CA GLN A 852 -9.72 27.50 16.37
C GLN A 852 -9.45 27.99 17.81
N ASP A 853 -8.17 27.94 18.18
CA ASP A 853 -7.55 28.35 19.44
C ASP A 853 -8.43 29.22 20.36
N GLY A 854 -9.01 28.60 21.41
CA GLY A 854 -9.58 29.31 22.57
C GLY A 854 -11.10 29.20 22.80
N GLN A 855 -11.86 28.47 21.98
CA GLN A 855 -13.32 28.30 22.13
C GLN A 855 -13.76 26.88 22.55
N GLU A 856 -12.85 26.04 23.09
CA GLU A 856 -13.12 24.66 23.54
C GLU A 856 -14.31 24.56 24.53
N GLU A 857 -14.53 25.58 25.36
CA GLU A 857 -15.60 25.55 26.37
C GLU A 857 -16.95 26.12 25.89
N ARG A 858 -17.00 26.90 24.79
CA ARG A 858 -18.26 27.55 24.35
C ARG A 858 -19.08 26.73 23.37
N PHE A 859 -18.45 25.89 22.54
CA PHE A 859 -19.17 25.09 21.54
C PHE A 859 -19.93 23.89 22.15
N LEU A 860 -19.41 23.26 23.20
CA LEU A 860 -20.15 22.25 23.98
C LEU A 860 -21.36 22.83 24.73
N ALA A 861 -21.39 24.15 24.98
CA ALA A 861 -22.41 24.79 25.79
C ALA A 861 -23.55 25.44 25.00
N HIS A 862 -23.33 25.89 23.75
CA HIS A 862 -24.28 26.82 23.11
C HIS A 862 -25.02 26.34 21.84
N HIS A 863 -24.57 25.33 21.09
CA HIS A 863 -25.26 24.95 19.83
C HIS A 863 -25.49 23.47 19.55
N VAL A 864 -25.11 22.55 20.44
CA VAL A 864 -25.68 21.19 20.40
C VAL A 864 -27.13 21.34 20.89
N ASP A 865 -28.10 21.38 19.97
CA ASP A 865 -29.52 21.39 20.33
C ASP A 865 -29.72 20.28 21.37
N PRO A 866 -30.19 20.58 22.60
CA PRO A 866 -30.40 19.57 23.63
C PRO A 866 -31.39 18.48 23.21
N ASP A 867 -32.12 18.68 22.11
CA ASP A 867 -32.96 17.68 21.46
C ASP A 867 -32.20 16.76 20.47
N TYR A 868 -30.87 16.93 20.26
CA TYR A 868 -30.02 16.03 19.45
C TYR A 868 -29.85 14.66 20.11
N ASP A 869 -30.83 13.78 19.92
CA ASP A 869 -30.77 12.39 20.38
C ASP A 869 -30.17 11.48 19.28
N ARG A 870 -28.84 11.33 19.29
CA ARG A 870 -28.10 10.45 18.36
C ARG A 870 -28.29 8.95 18.66
N TRP A 871 -28.90 8.59 19.78
CA TRP A 871 -29.09 7.21 20.22
C TRP A 871 -30.13 6.49 19.35
N MET A 872 -29.78 5.38 18.69
CA MET A 872 -30.71 4.69 17.79
C MET A 872 -31.90 4.05 18.53
N GLY A 873 -31.71 3.59 19.76
CA GLY A 873 -32.68 2.80 20.51
C GLY A 873 -32.07 1.51 21.07
N SER A 874 -32.89 0.65 21.68
CA SER A 874 -32.44 -0.64 22.23
C SER A 874 -32.50 -1.75 21.16
N PHE A 875 -31.40 -2.47 20.99
CA PHE A 875 -31.32 -3.66 20.14
C PHE A 875 -31.69 -4.96 20.88
N ALA A 876 -32.12 -4.91 22.14
CA ALA A 876 -32.42 -6.12 22.92
C ALA A 876 -33.52 -7.00 22.32
N GLY A 877 -34.41 -6.42 21.52
CA GLY A 877 -35.48 -7.14 20.81
C GLY A 877 -35.05 -7.84 19.52
N PHE A 878 -33.78 -7.78 19.11
CA PHE A 878 -33.27 -8.42 17.90
C PHE A 878 -32.81 -9.85 18.21
N GLU A 879 -33.72 -10.81 18.05
CA GLU A 879 -33.55 -12.19 18.53
C GLU A 879 -32.48 -13.01 17.78
N CYS A 880 -32.10 -12.57 16.57
CA CYS A 880 -31.14 -13.27 15.71
C CYS A 880 -29.82 -12.53 15.50
N LEU A 881 -29.65 -11.32 16.06
CA LEU A 881 -28.47 -10.48 15.81
C LEU A 881 -27.24 -11.07 16.48
N LYS A 882 -26.28 -11.55 15.67
CA LYS A 882 -25.03 -12.19 16.11
C LYS A 882 -23.85 -11.23 16.03
N GLU A 883 -23.81 -10.36 15.04
CA GLU A 883 -22.72 -9.40 14.83
C GLU A 883 -23.28 -7.98 14.80
N LEU A 884 -22.80 -7.11 15.68
CA LEU A 884 -23.16 -5.69 15.73
C LEU A 884 -21.89 -4.84 15.62
N SER A 885 -21.76 -4.04 14.57
CA SER A 885 -20.76 -2.97 14.47
C SER A 885 -21.48 -1.63 14.38
N ILE A 886 -21.18 -0.70 15.30
CA ILE A 886 -21.90 0.57 15.42
C ILE A 886 -21.05 1.66 16.09
N ARG A 887 -21.33 2.94 15.81
CA ARG A 887 -20.73 4.05 16.54
C ARG A 887 -21.23 4.12 17.98
N ALA A 888 -20.35 4.48 18.91
CA ALA A 888 -20.70 4.67 20.32
C ALA A 888 -21.91 5.61 20.55
N PRO A 889 -22.00 6.81 19.95
CA PRO A 889 -23.15 7.69 20.15
C PRO A 889 -24.46 7.17 19.56
N ASN A 890 -24.40 6.24 18.59
CA ASN A 890 -25.61 5.59 18.06
C ASN A 890 -26.08 4.42 18.92
N LEU A 891 -25.23 3.88 19.79
CA LEU A 891 -25.55 2.77 20.69
C LEU A 891 -25.92 3.23 22.11
N LEU A 892 -25.34 4.33 22.59
CA LEU A 892 -25.46 4.79 23.97
C LEU A 892 -26.46 5.95 24.12
N ASP A 893 -27.42 5.81 25.03
CA ASP A 893 -28.32 6.88 25.46
C ASP A 893 -27.61 7.84 26.42
N ILE A 894 -26.75 8.70 25.86
CA ILE A 894 -25.98 9.71 26.58
C ILE A 894 -26.74 11.03 26.48
N ARG A 895 -27.29 11.53 27.59
CA ARG A 895 -27.73 12.92 27.68
C ARG A 895 -26.71 13.73 28.44
N VAL A 896 -26.25 14.80 27.80
CA VAL A 896 -25.42 15.80 28.47
C VAL A 896 -26.38 16.68 29.27
N ASP A 897 -26.52 16.41 30.57
CA ASP A 897 -27.22 17.35 31.46
C ASP A 897 -26.36 18.60 31.58
N ARG A 898 -26.79 19.69 30.91
CA ARG A 898 -26.08 20.98 30.90
C ARG A 898 -25.87 21.56 32.29
N THR A 899 -26.60 21.09 33.31
CA THR A 899 -26.53 21.63 34.67
C THR A 899 -25.54 20.92 35.58
N ALA A 900 -25.14 19.69 35.24
CA ALA A 900 -24.20 18.87 36.00
C ALA A 900 -23.00 18.52 35.12
N ALA A 901 -22.05 19.44 35.01
CA ALA A 901 -20.92 19.40 34.07
C ALA A 901 -19.95 18.21 34.22
N THR A 902 -20.23 17.23 35.09
CA THR A 902 -19.26 16.17 35.46
C THR A 902 -19.79 14.74 35.41
N ASP A 903 -21.10 14.48 35.34
CA ASP A 903 -21.67 13.13 35.34
C ASP A 903 -22.57 12.85 34.14
N SER A 904 -21.94 12.47 33.02
CA SER A 904 -22.63 11.86 31.87
C SER A 904 -23.01 10.41 32.20
N ALA A 905 -24.06 10.22 33.01
CA ALA A 905 -24.59 8.89 33.30
C ALA A 905 -25.38 8.35 32.09
N LEU A 906 -25.22 7.06 31.80
CA LEU A 906 -26.07 6.36 30.83
C LEU A 906 -27.49 6.27 31.37
N ARG A 907 -28.49 6.69 30.59
CA ARG A 907 -29.91 6.54 30.97
C ARG A 907 -30.37 5.10 30.96
N THR A 908 -29.88 4.34 30.00
CA THR A 908 -30.18 2.93 29.80
C THR A 908 -28.87 2.15 29.88
N ALA A 909 -28.84 1.07 30.67
CA ALA A 909 -27.64 0.26 30.80
C ALA A 909 -27.33 -0.44 29.47
N LEU A 910 -26.05 -0.51 29.08
CA LEU A 910 -25.66 -1.16 27.80
C LEU A 910 -26.10 -2.64 27.75
N SER A 911 -26.12 -3.33 28.89
CA SER A 911 -26.61 -4.71 29.03
C SER A 911 -28.12 -4.86 28.76
N GLU A 912 -28.89 -3.76 28.83
CA GLU A 912 -30.32 -3.70 28.48
C GLU A 912 -30.55 -3.27 27.02
N CYS A 913 -29.52 -2.74 26.36
CA CYS A 913 -29.56 -2.33 24.96
C CYS A 913 -29.15 -3.44 23.99
N LEU A 914 -28.40 -4.45 24.43
CA LEU A 914 -27.83 -5.47 23.55
C LEU A 914 -28.70 -6.74 23.47
N PRO A 915 -28.76 -7.40 22.30
CA PRO A 915 -29.51 -8.66 22.15
C PRO A 915 -28.78 -9.83 22.79
N ARG A 916 -29.56 -10.82 23.26
CA ARG A 916 -29.01 -12.05 23.88
C ARG A 916 -28.28 -12.97 22.89
N SER A 917 -28.60 -12.87 21.60
CA SER A 917 -28.01 -13.68 20.52
C SER A 917 -26.60 -13.25 20.12
N LEU A 918 -26.10 -12.13 20.64
CA LEU A 918 -24.88 -11.48 20.18
C LEU A 918 -23.64 -12.36 20.40
N GLU A 919 -22.84 -12.55 19.35
CA GLU A 919 -21.56 -13.26 19.33
C GLU A 919 -20.37 -12.29 19.27
N CYS A 920 -20.51 -11.20 18.49
CA CYS A 920 -19.47 -10.22 18.23
C CYS A 920 -20.03 -8.79 18.36
N LEU A 921 -19.39 -7.96 19.19
CA LEU A 921 -19.69 -6.55 19.34
C LEU A 921 -18.49 -5.70 18.89
N SER A 922 -18.70 -4.78 17.96
CA SER A 922 -17.70 -3.83 17.48
C SER A 922 -18.21 -2.40 17.70
N ILE A 923 -17.49 -1.60 18.49
CA ILE A 923 -17.86 -0.21 18.79
C ILE A 923 -16.79 0.71 18.25
N SER A 924 -17.16 1.64 17.36
CA SER A 924 -16.28 2.73 16.95
C SER A 924 -16.49 3.96 17.84
N ILE A 925 -15.43 4.42 18.49
CA ILE A 925 -15.42 5.58 19.39
C ILE A 925 -14.82 6.77 18.65
N THR A 926 -15.56 7.88 18.62
CA THR A 926 -15.13 9.13 17.97
C THR A 926 -14.64 10.16 18.99
N ALA A 927 -15.23 10.23 20.19
CA ALA A 927 -14.87 11.23 21.19
C ALA A 927 -14.37 10.64 22.52
N SER A 928 -13.48 11.37 23.20
CA SER A 928 -12.94 11.02 24.51
C SER A 928 -14.01 10.90 25.60
N ALA A 929 -14.99 11.80 25.61
CA ALA A 929 -16.10 11.80 26.58
C ALA A 929 -16.93 10.50 26.51
N GLN A 930 -17.09 9.93 25.32
CA GLN A 930 -17.84 8.67 25.12
C GLN A 930 -17.11 7.48 25.73
N LEU A 931 -15.77 7.53 25.85
CA LEU A 931 -15.00 6.39 26.33
C LEU A 931 -15.39 5.97 27.74
N ARG A 932 -15.66 6.93 28.64
CA ARG A 932 -16.08 6.61 30.02
C ARG A 932 -17.41 5.86 30.02
N ALA A 933 -18.38 6.37 29.26
CA ALA A 933 -19.70 5.76 29.13
C ALA A 933 -19.62 4.37 28.49
N VAL A 934 -18.86 4.20 27.39
CA VAL A 934 -18.62 2.90 26.76
C VAL A 934 -17.97 1.93 27.75
N SER A 935 -16.98 2.39 28.51
CA SER A 935 -16.25 1.53 29.45
C SER A 935 -17.15 1.04 30.58
N GLN A 936 -17.92 1.94 31.20
CA GLN A 936 -18.89 1.58 32.24
C GLN A 936 -19.96 0.63 31.68
N GLY A 937 -20.47 0.90 30.48
CA GLY A 937 -21.43 0.02 29.81
C GLY A 937 -20.86 -1.38 29.55
N LEU A 938 -19.63 -1.48 29.05
CA LEU A 938 -18.97 -2.76 28.76
C LEU A 938 -18.67 -3.56 30.03
N ILE A 939 -18.35 -2.92 31.16
CA ILE A 939 -18.24 -3.59 32.47
C ILE A 939 -19.59 -4.20 32.85
N GLY A 940 -20.68 -3.42 32.75
CA GLY A 940 -22.01 -3.94 33.02
C GLY A 940 -22.42 -5.13 32.14
N VAL A 941 -21.98 -5.16 30.87
CA VAL A 941 -22.19 -6.31 29.96
C VAL A 941 -21.40 -7.54 30.42
N SER A 942 -20.16 -7.34 30.85
CA SER A 942 -19.28 -8.40 31.36
C SER A 942 -19.80 -8.98 32.67
N ASP A 943 -20.20 -8.13 33.62
CA ASP A 943 -20.78 -8.54 34.90
C ASP A 943 -22.11 -9.28 34.68
N ALA A 944 -22.98 -8.77 33.82
CA ALA A 944 -24.23 -9.44 33.45
C ALA A 944 -24.00 -10.85 32.88
N ARG A 945 -22.96 -11.02 32.04
CA ARG A 945 -22.57 -12.34 31.53
C ARG A 945 -22.02 -13.24 32.63
N TYR A 946 -21.22 -12.71 33.55
CA TYR A 946 -20.62 -13.48 34.64
C TYR A 946 -21.66 -13.95 35.66
N GLU A 947 -22.49 -13.03 36.14
CA GLU A 947 -23.54 -13.30 37.13
C GLU A 947 -24.69 -14.11 36.52
N ASN A 948 -24.98 -13.88 35.24
CA ASN A 948 -26.07 -14.52 34.53
C ASN A 948 -25.63 -14.93 33.13
N VAL A 949 -24.94 -16.06 33.03
CA VAL A 949 -24.48 -16.67 31.77
C VAL A 949 -25.61 -16.77 30.72
N SER A 950 -26.88 -16.82 31.16
CA SER A 950 -28.03 -16.86 30.25
C SER A 950 -28.34 -15.55 29.52
N GLN A 951 -27.78 -14.40 29.94
CA GLN A 951 -28.05 -13.10 29.32
C GLN A 951 -27.26 -12.91 28.01
N PHE A 952 -25.97 -13.26 27.98
CA PHE A 952 -25.11 -13.19 26.78
C PHE A 952 -24.33 -14.49 26.57
N PRO A 953 -25.02 -15.63 26.35
CA PRO A 953 -24.40 -16.95 26.35
C PRO A 953 -23.40 -17.15 25.21
N ASN A 954 -23.56 -16.44 24.09
CA ASN A 954 -22.78 -16.66 22.87
C ASN A 954 -21.73 -15.58 22.60
N LEU A 955 -21.69 -14.50 23.39
CA LEU A 955 -20.75 -13.41 23.18
C LEU A 955 -19.33 -13.97 23.31
N ARG A 956 -18.49 -13.79 22.30
CA ARG A 956 -17.11 -14.30 22.32
C ARG A 956 -16.09 -13.20 22.09
N LYS A 957 -16.49 -12.14 21.37
CA LYS A 957 -15.57 -11.09 20.93
C LYS A 957 -16.17 -9.70 21.13
N VAL A 958 -15.37 -8.82 21.71
CA VAL A 958 -15.63 -7.38 21.79
C VAL A 958 -14.45 -6.65 21.16
N THR A 959 -14.74 -5.83 20.16
CA THR A 959 -13.78 -4.99 19.45
C THR A 959 -14.12 -3.53 19.71
N VAL A 960 -13.13 -2.74 20.12
CA VAL A 960 -13.28 -1.28 20.24
C VAL A 960 -12.32 -0.62 19.27
N ALA A 961 -12.88 0.10 18.31
CA ALA A 961 -12.15 0.83 17.30
C ALA A 961 -12.03 2.32 17.67
N PHE A 962 -10.82 2.85 17.61
CA PHE A 962 -10.54 4.26 17.85
C PHE A 962 -10.14 4.95 16.57
N GLN A 963 -10.71 6.10 16.32
CA GLN A 963 -10.24 6.98 15.26
C GLN A 963 -8.94 7.68 15.71
N THR A 964 -7.96 7.76 14.81
CA THR A 964 -6.66 8.38 15.08
C THR A 964 -6.21 9.24 13.91
N ASP A 965 -5.90 10.52 14.17
CA ASP A 965 -5.61 11.54 13.15
C ASP A 965 -4.39 11.24 12.28
N ASP A 966 -3.43 10.46 12.79
CA ASP A 966 -2.16 10.20 12.11
C ASP A 966 -1.75 8.72 12.12
N GLY A 967 -2.70 7.83 12.40
CA GLY A 967 -2.42 6.41 12.65
C GLY A 967 -1.60 6.17 13.93
N ARG A 968 -1.33 7.21 14.74
CA ARG A 968 -0.85 7.08 16.10
C ARG A 968 -2.03 7.34 17.01
N VAL A 969 -2.27 6.39 17.90
CA VAL A 969 -3.24 6.53 18.97
C VAL A 969 -2.74 7.64 19.91
N LYS A 970 -3.09 8.91 19.65
CA LYS A 970 -3.10 9.96 20.67
C LYS A 970 -4.26 9.73 21.65
N CYS A 971 -4.43 8.48 22.11
CA CYS A 971 -5.23 8.27 23.29
C CYS A 971 -4.51 9.00 24.42
N ASP A 972 -5.22 9.91 25.08
CA ASP A 972 -4.86 10.33 26.42
C ASP A 972 -4.42 9.06 27.20
N PRO A 973 -3.24 9.06 27.84
CA PRO A 973 -2.78 7.91 28.62
C PRO A 973 -3.82 7.42 29.65
N ARG A 974 -4.75 8.28 30.08
CA ARG A 974 -5.95 7.90 30.85
C ARG A 974 -6.85 6.92 30.07
N HIS A 975 -7.12 7.17 28.80
CA HIS A 975 -7.87 6.27 27.92
C HIS A 975 -7.17 4.92 27.73
N ALA A 976 -5.85 4.93 27.49
CA ALA A 976 -5.09 3.69 27.36
C ALA A 976 -5.13 2.83 28.64
N ARG A 977 -5.11 3.46 29.82
CA ARG A 977 -5.28 2.76 31.11
C ARG A 977 -6.68 2.16 31.26
N VAL A 978 -7.71 2.92 30.91
CA VAL A 978 -9.10 2.43 30.92
C VAL A 978 -9.24 1.20 30.01
N MET A 979 -8.69 1.26 28.79
CA MET A 979 -8.78 0.14 27.84
C MET A 979 -7.97 -1.09 28.25
N GLU A 980 -6.79 -0.94 28.84
CA GLU A 980 -6.05 -2.07 29.42
C GLU A 980 -6.76 -2.66 30.65
N GLY A 981 -7.46 -1.82 31.42
CA GLY A 981 -8.34 -2.25 32.50
C GLY A 981 -9.48 -3.13 31.98
N LEU A 982 -10.20 -2.67 30.96
CA LEU A 982 -11.23 -3.45 30.27
C LEU A 982 -10.67 -4.76 29.71
N LYS A 983 -9.55 -4.71 28.99
CA LYS A 983 -8.92 -5.92 28.44
C LYS A 983 -8.58 -6.96 29.51
N SER A 984 -8.15 -6.51 30.69
CA SER A 984 -7.86 -7.38 31.82
C SER A 984 -9.14 -7.96 32.43
N HIS A 985 -10.17 -7.15 32.57
CA HIS A 985 -11.49 -7.57 33.05
C HIS A 985 -12.13 -8.59 32.11
N PHE A 986 -12.20 -8.33 30.80
CA PHE A 986 -12.76 -9.25 29.80
C PHE A 986 -12.01 -10.61 29.72
N ARG A 987 -10.69 -10.61 29.94
CA ARG A 987 -9.91 -11.85 30.06
C ARG A 987 -10.30 -12.71 31.27
N SER A 988 -10.78 -12.10 32.36
CA SER A 988 -11.21 -12.86 33.54
C SER A 988 -12.54 -13.60 33.34
N VAL A 989 -13.32 -13.20 32.33
CA VAL A 989 -14.61 -13.81 31.98
C VAL A 989 -14.59 -14.59 30.65
N ASP A 990 -13.39 -14.94 30.18
CA ASP A 990 -13.14 -15.71 28.94
C ASP A 990 -13.75 -15.07 27.68
N LEU A 991 -13.56 -13.76 27.52
CA LEU A 991 -13.95 -12.99 26.35
C LEU A 991 -12.73 -12.45 25.57
N GLU A 992 -12.75 -12.59 24.24
CA GLU A 992 -11.76 -11.96 23.36
C GLU A 992 -12.03 -10.45 23.31
N PHE A 993 -11.03 -9.66 23.72
CA PHE A 993 -11.10 -8.20 23.66
C PHE A 993 -10.00 -7.66 22.74
N GLU A 994 -10.41 -7.00 21.66
CA GLU A 994 -9.53 -6.41 20.65
C GLU A 994 -9.67 -4.89 20.60
N ILE A 995 -8.55 -4.19 20.45
CA ILE A 995 -8.52 -2.75 20.26
C ILE A 995 -7.94 -2.49 18.88
N ILE A 996 -8.66 -1.78 18.03
CA ILE A 996 -8.24 -1.44 16.67
C ILE A 996 -8.04 0.07 16.58
N ALA A 997 -6.89 0.51 16.08
CA ALA A 997 -6.68 1.90 15.69
C ALA A 997 -7.07 2.05 14.22
N LEU A 998 -8.10 2.83 13.94
CA LEU A 998 -8.48 3.22 12.59
C LEU A 998 -7.56 4.36 12.15
N LYS A 999 -6.78 4.09 11.10
CA LYS A 999 -5.89 5.07 10.48
C LYS A 999 -6.68 5.92 9.49
N ILE A 1000 -6.69 7.23 9.72
CA ILE A 1000 -7.20 8.21 8.78
C ILE A 1000 -6.21 8.34 7.59
N PRO A 1001 -6.66 8.29 6.32
CA PRO A 1001 -5.87 8.72 5.17
C PRO A 1001 -5.59 10.24 5.28
N GLY A 1002 -4.31 10.64 5.17
CA GLY A 1002 -3.86 11.99 5.53
C GLY A 1002 -4.31 13.11 4.57
N ARG A 1003 -4.46 14.33 5.12
CA ARG A 1003 -4.74 15.60 4.43
C ARG A 1003 -3.57 16.13 3.60
N TYR A 1004 -3.89 16.79 2.49
CA TYR A 1004 -3.12 17.90 1.92
C TYR A 1004 -4.07 19.09 1.73
N LEU A 1005 -3.93 20.13 2.55
CA LEU A 1005 -4.47 21.47 2.29
C LEU A 1005 -3.40 22.47 2.73
N SER A 1006 -2.64 22.98 1.76
CA SER A 1006 -1.72 24.10 1.96
C SER A 1006 -2.43 25.41 1.58
N TYR A 1007 -3.06 26.07 2.54
CA TYR A 1007 -3.37 27.50 2.38
C TYR A 1007 -2.10 28.30 2.67
N HIS A 1008 -1.38 28.68 1.60
CA HIS A 1008 -0.34 29.71 1.70
C HIS A 1008 -1.00 31.07 1.86
N LYS A 1009 -0.94 31.61 3.08
CA LYS A 1009 -1.20 33.02 3.37
C LYS A 1009 -0.02 33.84 2.81
N MET A 1010 -0.11 34.28 1.55
CA MET A 1010 0.83 35.29 1.02
C MET A 1010 0.56 36.62 1.74
N GLY A 1011 1.51 37.04 2.56
CA GLY A 1011 1.62 38.43 3.00
C GLY A 1011 2.18 39.27 1.85
N SER A 1012 1.37 40.18 1.32
CA SER A 1012 1.81 41.22 0.41
C SER A 1012 2.13 42.48 1.24
N ILE A 1013 3.41 42.84 1.27
CA ILE A 1013 3.91 44.17 1.65
C ILE A 1013 4.24 44.86 0.33
N TYR A 1014 3.43 45.84 -0.09
CA TYR A 1014 3.89 47.01 -0.84
C TYR A 1014 2.91 48.17 -0.62
N ASP A 1015 3.50 49.31 -0.30
CA ASP A 1015 2.88 50.58 0.07
C ASP A 1015 2.95 51.57 -1.12
N VAL A 1016 1.85 52.32 -1.35
CA VAL A 1016 1.74 53.75 -1.79
C VAL A 1016 1.86 54.08 -3.31
N PRO A 1017 1.22 55.15 -3.89
CA PRO A 1017 0.06 56.00 -3.50
C PRO A 1017 -1.02 56.28 -4.61
N GLU A 1018 -2.16 56.85 -4.16
CA GLU A 1018 -3.02 57.92 -4.76
C GLU A 1018 -3.47 57.89 -6.23
N GLU A 1019 -4.79 57.88 -6.48
CA GLU A 1019 -5.58 59.04 -6.99
C GLU A 1019 -7.08 58.66 -7.16
N GLU A 1020 -7.95 59.56 -6.67
CA GLU A 1020 -9.28 60.04 -7.15
C GLU A 1020 -10.07 59.15 -8.16
N ASP A 1021 -11.39 58.95 -8.10
CA ASP A 1021 -12.45 59.92 -7.79
C ASP A 1021 -13.87 59.27 -7.79
N GLU A 1022 -14.78 59.94 -7.08
CA GLU A 1022 -16.22 60.16 -7.37
C GLU A 1022 -17.35 59.09 -7.33
N ARG A 1023 -18.33 59.42 -6.46
CA ARG A 1023 -19.81 59.15 -6.46
C ARG A 1023 -20.30 57.82 -5.89
N SER A 1024 -21.33 57.73 -5.05
CA SER A 1024 -22.25 58.64 -4.33
C SER A 1024 -23.20 57.75 -3.48
N PRO A 1025 -24.02 58.31 -2.56
CA PRO A 1025 -24.28 57.75 -1.23
C PRO A 1025 -25.70 57.22 -1.01
N GLU A 1026 -25.93 56.58 0.15
CA GLU A 1026 -27.03 56.77 1.12
C GLU A 1026 -27.10 55.53 2.04
N MET A 1027 -26.75 55.64 3.33
CA MET A 1027 -27.57 56.14 4.45
C MET A 1027 -28.01 54.94 5.30
N TRP A 1028 -27.66 54.96 6.58
CA TRP A 1028 -28.51 54.76 7.76
C TRP A 1028 -27.61 54.49 8.98
N ASP A 1029 -27.64 55.48 9.88
CA ASP A 1029 -27.01 55.54 11.19
C ASP A 1029 -27.42 54.40 12.12
N SER A 1030 -26.54 53.98 13.03
CA SER A 1030 -26.53 54.50 14.41
C SER A 1030 -25.74 53.59 15.36
N ASP A 1031 -24.73 54.21 15.97
CA ASP A 1031 -24.39 54.17 17.39
C ASP A 1031 -24.36 52.81 18.12
N TRP A 1032 -23.16 52.36 18.47
CA TRP A 1032 -22.72 52.17 19.86
C TRP A 1032 -21.31 51.54 19.91
N GLU A 1033 -20.31 52.35 20.26
CA GLU A 1033 -19.12 51.89 21.00
C GLU A 1033 -19.23 52.46 22.43
N PRO A 1034 -18.64 51.77 23.43
CA PRO A 1034 -17.37 52.32 23.88
C PRO A 1034 -16.29 51.28 24.22
N ASP A 1035 -15.08 51.65 23.81
CA ASP A 1035 -13.81 51.58 24.54
C ASP A 1035 -13.67 50.54 25.65
N ILE A 1036 -12.87 49.51 25.34
CA ILE A 1036 -12.11 48.73 26.31
C ILE A 1036 -10.72 49.37 26.42
N ASN A 1037 -10.51 50.15 27.49
CA ASN A 1037 -9.22 50.22 28.17
C ASN A 1037 -9.42 50.72 29.61
N ASP A 1038 -8.82 49.93 30.50
CA ASP A 1038 -8.43 50.22 31.87
C ASP A 1038 -9.43 50.12 33.03
N VAL A 1039 -8.83 49.56 34.10
CA VAL A 1039 -9.14 49.57 35.53
C VAL A 1039 -9.83 48.33 36.12
N MET A 1040 -9.15 47.81 37.15
CA MET A 1040 -9.59 46.99 38.30
C MET A 1040 -9.25 45.49 38.18
N THR A 1041 -8.18 44.95 38.77
CA THR A 1041 -7.61 44.97 40.14
C THR A 1041 -7.73 43.57 40.75
N GLU A 1042 -6.67 43.18 41.44
CA GLU A 1042 -6.61 42.09 42.41
C GLU A 1042 -7.86 42.05 43.30
N GLU A 1043 -8.69 41.00 43.16
CA GLU A 1043 -9.49 40.37 44.23
C GLU A 1043 -10.43 39.35 43.59
N PHE A 1044 -9.95 38.11 43.36
CA PHE A 1044 -10.78 36.90 43.44
C PHE A 1044 -9.90 35.63 43.45
N LEU A 1045 -9.03 35.55 44.46
CA LEU A 1045 -8.18 34.38 44.72
C LEU A 1045 -8.52 33.72 46.07
N ASP A 1046 -9.80 33.76 46.53
CA ASP A 1046 -10.14 33.24 47.86
C ASP A 1046 -11.46 32.47 47.99
N SER A 1047 -12.05 31.93 46.91
CA SER A 1047 -13.23 31.05 47.11
C SER A 1047 -13.44 29.96 46.06
N VAL A 1048 -12.52 29.00 45.94
CA VAL A 1048 -12.87 27.56 45.77
C VAL A 1048 -11.69 26.72 46.28
N ASN A 1049 -11.59 26.54 47.59
CA ASN A 1049 -10.81 25.43 48.17
C ASN A 1049 -11.76 24.24 48.31
N TYR A 1050 -11.67 23.27 47.40
CA TYR A 1050 -12.19 21.92 47.67
C TYR A 1050 -11.15 21.20 48.52
N ASP A 1051 -11.57 20.87 49.75
CA ASP A 1051 -10.77 20.20 50.77
C ASP A 1051 -10.47 18.75 50.35
N PHE A 1052 -9.29 18.56 49.76
CA PHE A 1052 -8.77 17.26 49.31
C PHE A 1052 -8.55 16.30 50.48
N ASP A 1053 -8.34 16.84 51.69
CA ASP A 1053 -8.06 16.03 52.87
C ASP A 1053 -9.34 15.34 53.38
N ALA A 1054 -10.51 15.97 53.24
CA ALA A 1054 -11.80 15.35 53.58
C ALA A 1054 -12.13 14.13 52.68
N TYR A 1055 -11.72 14.14 51.40
CA TYR A 1055 -11.92 13.02 50.48
C TYR A 1055 -10.92 11.88 50.75
N VAL A 1056 -9.68 12.21 51.12
CA VAL A 1056 -8.65 11.25 51.49
C VAL A 1056 -9.01 10.56 52.81
N ASP A 1057 -9.49 11.30 53.81
CA ASP A 1057 -9.94 10.76 55.09
C ASP A 1057 -11.17 9.85 54.95
N MET A 1058 -12.10 10.19 54.05
CA MET A 1058 -13.25 9.33 53.74
C MET A 1058 -12.84 8.02 53.06
N CYS A 1059 -11.84 8.07 52.17
CA CYS A 1059 -11.29 6.88 51.52
C CYS A 1059 -10.47 6.02 52.49
N TRP A 1060 -9.78 6.64 53.46
CA TRP A 1060 -9.00 5.92 54.48
C TRP A 1060 -9.88 5.25 55.52
N ALA A 1061 -10.97 5.91 55.94
CA ALA A 1061 -11.98 5.33 56.82
C ALA A 1061 -12.68 4.11 56.20
N GLU A 1062 -12.93 4.11 54.89
CA GLU A 1062 -13.55 2.97 54.19
C GLU A 1062 -12.57 1.79 54.00
N ILE A 1063 -11.27 2.08 53.87
CA ILE A 1063 -10.22 1.06 53.79
C ILE A 1063 -9.97 0.40 55.17
N GLU A 1064 -9.95 1.17 56.26
CA GLU A 1064 -9.89 0.61 57.62
C GLU A 1064 -11.15 -0.19 57.98
N ARG A 1065 -12.32 0.18 57.45
CA ARG A 1065 -13.59 -0.54 57.64
C ARG A 1065 -13.62 -1.90 56.96
N VAL A 1066 -13.03 -2.04 55.77
CA VAL A 1066 -13.04 -3.28 54.97
C VAL A 1066 -11.95 -4.26 55.42
N HIS A 1067 -10.84 -3.77 55.97
CA HIS A 1067 -9.68 -4.60 56.26
C HIS A 1067 -9.31 -4.75 57.74
N GLY A 1068 -9.98 -4.03 58.65
CA GLY A 1068 -9.55 -3.94 60.04
C GLY A 1068 -8.22 -3.19 60.19
N PRO A 1069 -7.78 -2.87 61.42
CA PRO A 1069 -6.56 -2.10 61.65
C PRO A 1069 -5.30 -2.82 61.14
#